data_AF-A0A2N9NLQ3-F1
#
_entry.id   AF-A0A2N9NLQ3-F1
#
_cell.length_a   1.000
_cell.length_b   1.000
_cell.length_c   1.000
_cell.angle_alpha   90.00
_cell.angle_beta   90.00
_cell.angle_gamma   90.00
#
_symmetry.space_group_name_H-M   'P 1'
#
loop_
_entity.id
_entity.type
_entity.pdbx_description
1 polymer ?
#
loop_
_entity_poly.entity_id
_entity_poly.type
_entity_poly.pdbx_seq_one_letter_code
_entity_poly.pdbx_strand_id
1 'polypeptide(L)'
;MKSTVRVAAPPGKPLLIYDGDCSFCERWVGRWRRLTGPAITYVPAQDARLAARFPEVPREQMTTAVHLIASDGSIFSGAEAVLRALAQRPQERWLLDWYEHSPPFARVAEALYGLVAGHRTFLSALTRAACGEHLGPATYSLTRVVFLRALGLIYLAAFLSLWVQIIGLVGADGILPAKLTMAGVRQQMEAAGIGADRYRMVPTLCWFNASDRCLEVQCAAGTFLAAVLVFGLAPAPCLFLLWIIYLSLVTVGRDFLGFQWDNLLLEAGWLAIFLAPLQLRLSGSHCPPPSRVVLWLLWWLLFRLMFESGCVKLLSGDPVWRNLTALKYHYETQPLPTWIAWYANPLPMWTQKLSVAFMFCIELGPPFLIFAPRRLRQFGCLVLITLQVLIFLTGNYCFFNLLTMALCLLLLDDVVLQRLLPARWRSAGERAKEEESIATTADLAPPAVTEPLAQEGGAEPANSPSSQPRQHTWPGLVTVPLACVILLVSLMQICAMFRLRLPWPRALVTVYATLAPLRSLNSYGFFPPPARKSSSKAATTRSLGYPMSSSINLATCVGGLTSSLRINRAWIGKCGSRRSVLTNRIPGLSTFASDSSRAHPRRWCCLNKIPFPRLRLATSARGLTTIISPIGRPGAKRAHGGGAPKRENTCR
;
A
#
# COMPACT_ATOMS: atom_id res chain seq x y z
N MET A 1 37.22 -26.43 -0.22
CA MET A 1 38.11 -27.58 0.11
C MET A 1 37.98 -27.80 1.59
N LYS A 2 37.52 -28.97 2.05
CA LYS A 2 37.46 -29.29 3.49
C LYS A 2 38.87 -29.11 4.07
N SER A 3 39.01 -28.30 5.12
CA SER A 3 40.26 -28.28 5.88
C SER A 3 40.50 -29.68 6.43
N THR A 4 41.66 -30.26 6.14
CA THR A 4 42.11 -31.54 6.72
C THR A 4 42.49 -31.40 8.20
N VAL A 5 42.46 -30.18 8.74
CA VAL A 5 42.76 -29.87 10.12
C VAL A 5 41.49 -29.99 10.97
N ARG A 6 41.54 -30.84 12.00
CA ARG A 6 40.51 -30.96 13.05
C ARG A 6 41.07 -30.41 14.36
N VAL A 7 40.22 -29.78 15.15
CA VAL A 7 40.61 -29.30 16.48
C VAL A 7 40.66 -30.45 17.49
N ALA A 8 41.66 -30.44 18.37
CA ALA A 8 41.80 -31.45 19.42
C ALA A 8 40.70 -31.39 20.48
N ALA A 9 40.14 -30.19 20.74
CA ALA A 9 39.11 -29.94 21.75
C ALA A 9 37.83 -29.33 21.12
N PRO A 10 36.91 -30.15 20.57
CA PRO A 10 35.73 -29.65 19.88
C PRO A 10 34.78 -28.89 20.84
N PRO A 11 34.15 -27.79 20.39
CA PRO A 11 33.21 -27.05 21.21
C PRO A 11 31.84 -27.74 21.27
N GLY A 12 31.19 -27.71 22.44
CA GLY A 12 29.85 -28.29 22.62
C GLY A 12 28.73 -27.63 21.79
N LYS A 13 29.00 -26.46 21.20
CA LYS A 13 28.17 -25.80 20.19
C LYS A 13 29.07 -25.27 19.06
N PRO A 14 28.58 -25.21 17.80
CA PRO A 14 29.35 -24.62 16.71
C PRO A 14 29.83 -23.22 17.06
N LEU A 15 31.11 -22.94 16.80
CA LEU A 15 31.78 -21.69 17.15
C LEU A 15 32.21 -20.97 15.87
N LEU A 16 31.69 -19.76 15.65
CA LEU A 16 32.07 -18.91 14.53
C LEU A 16 33.03 -17.82 15.00
N ILE A 17 34.24 -17.84 14.43
CA ILE A 17 35.31 -16.88 14.69
C ILE A 17 35.30 -15.84 13.57
N TYR A 18 35.39 -14.56 13.95
CA TYR A 18 35.40 -13.44 13.01
C TYR A 18 36.38 -12.35 13.44
N ASP A 19 36.77 -11.50 12.51
CA ASP A 19 37.60 -10.34 12.79
C ASP A 19 36.80 -9.24 13.54
N GLY A 20 37.10 -9.05 14.83
CA GLY A 20 36.42 -8.09 15.70
C GLY A 20 36.79 -6.63 15.44
N ASP A 21 37.95 -6.35 14.85
CA ASP A 21 38.38 -4.99 14.51
C ASP A 21 37.77 -4.53 13.17
N CYS A 22 37.21 -5.46 12.40
CA CYS A 22 36.55 -5.16 11.14
C CYS A 22 35.07 -4.80 11.33
N SER A 23 34.77 -3.50 11.20
CA SER A 23 33.39 -2.96 11.25
C SER A 23 32.42 -3.59 10.24
N PHE A 24 32.90 -4.19 9.14
CA PHE A 24 32.07 -4.96 8.22
C PHE A 24 31.69 -6.32 8.83
N CYS A 25 32.68 -7.07 9.31
CA CYS A 25 32.50 -8.38 9.92
C CYS A 25 31.58 -8.29 11.15
N GLU A 26 31.81 -7.33 12.04
CA GLU A 26 31.01 -7.12 13.24
C GLU A 26 29.52 -6.90 12.92
N ARG A 27 29.20 -6.08 11.92
CA ARG A 27 27.80 -5.81 11.52
C ARG A 27 27.11 -7.03 10.94
N TRP A 28 27.78 -7.77 10.06
CA TRP A 28 27.21 -8.98 9.45
C TRP A 28 27.07 -10.11 10.47
N VAL A 29 28.04 -10.27 11.36
CA VAL A 29 27.96 -11.19 12.49
C VAL A 29 26.82 -10.81 13.43
N GLY A 30 26.63 -9.52 13.73
CA GLY A 30 25.47 -9.05 14.51
C GLY A 30 24.13 -9.34 13.84
N ARG A 31 24.08 -9.44 12.50
CA ARG A 31 22.90 -9.92 11.76
C ARG A 31 22.75 -11.43 11.86
N TRP A 32 23.81 -12.20 11.61
CA TRP A 32 23.78 -13.66 11.67
C TRP A 32 23.46 -14.17 13.07
N ARG A 33 24.04 -13.57 14.12
CA ARG A 33 23.73 -13.87 15.53
C ARG A 33 22.23 -13.76 15.84
N ARG A 34 21.56 -12.74 15.30
CA ARG A 34 20.09 -12.58 15.42
C ARG A 34 19.29 -13.58 14.60
N LEU A 35 19.86 -14.10 13.51
CA LEU A 35 19.19 -15.08 12.65
C LEU A 35 19.33 -16.51 13.19
N THR A 36 20.52 -16.89 13.64
CA THR A 36 20.85 -18.25 14.12
C THR A 36 20.53 -18.44 15.61
N GLY A 37 20.31 -17.35 16.36
CA GLY A 37 19.99 -17.42 17.78
C GLY A 37 21.07 -18.15 18.59
N PRO A 38 20.69 -18.97 19.60
CA PRO A 38 21.62 -19.64 20.50
C PRO A 38 22.30 -20.89 19.89
N ALA A 39 22.05 -21.19 18.61
CA ALA A 39 22.59 -22.36 17.93
C ALA A 39 24.10 -22.26 17.63
N ILE A 40 24.63 -21.03 17.54
CA ILE A 40 26.04 -20.77 17.22
C ILE A 40 26.60 -19.76 18.22
N THR A 41 27.81 -20.03 18.71
CA THR A 41 28.58 -19.10 19.52
C THR A 41 29.46 -18.25 18.61
N TYR A 42 29.45 -16.93 18.78
CA TYR A 42 30.23 -16.01 17.95
C TYR A 42 31.33 -15.36 18.80
N VAL A 43 32.59 -15.48 18.39
CA VAL A 43 33.74 -14.97 19.17
C VAL A 43 34.67 -14.16 18.25
N PRO A 44 35.13 -12.97 18.67
CA PRO A 44 36.11 -12.19 17.92
C PRO A 44 37.49 -12.87 17.97
N ALA A 45 38.25 -12.82 16.87
CA ALA A 45 39.59 -13.39 16.76
C ALA A 45 40.59 -12.81 17.80
N GLN A 46 40.29 -11.61 18.32
CA GLN A 46 41.06 -10.88 19.33
C GLN A 46 40.92 -11.49 20.75
N ASP A 47 39.99 -12.42 20.98
CA ASP A 47 39.83 -13.07 22.29
C ASP A 47 41.07 -13.92 22.63
N ALA A 48 41.75 -13.56 23.73
CA ALA A 48 42.95 -14.24 24.21
C ALA A 48 42.75 -15.75 24.47
N ARG A 49 41.51 -16.16 24.79
CA ARG A 49 41.16 -17.56 25.09
C ARG A 49 41.16 -18.47 23.85
N LEU A 50 41.03 -17.90 22.64
CA LEU A 50 41.01 -18.68 21.41
C LEU A 50 42.36 -19.32 21.10
N ALA A 51 43.45 -18.56 21.27
CA ALA A 51 44.80 -19.06 20.99
C ALA A 51 45.23 -20.21 21.92
N ALA A 52 44.77 -20.18 23.17
CA ALA A 52 45.03 -21.25 24.14
C ALA A 52 44.18 -22.50 23.88
N ARG A 53 42.97 -22.32 23.34
CA ARG A 53 41.99 -23.39 23.14
C ARG A 53 42.10 -24.08 21.77
N PHE A 54 42.54 -23.35 20.76
CA PHE A 54 42.62 -23.82 19.36
C PHE A 54 43.97 -23.40 18.73
N PRO A 55 45.10 -23.99 19.16
CA PRO A 55 46.43 -23.67 18.61
C PRO A 55 46.57 -24.03 17.12
N GLU A 56 45.70 -24.88 16.60
CA GLU A 56 45.75 -25.41 15.23
C GLU A 56 45.34 -24.38 14.16
N VAL A 57 44.75 -23.26 14.55
CA VAL A 57 44.36 -22.17 13.64
C VAL A 57 45.21 -20.93 13.95
N PRO A 58 46.17 -20.56 13.09
CA PRO A 58 46.96 -19.36 13.29
C PRO A 58 46.11 -18.08 13.32
N ARG A 59 46.44 -17.13 14.20
CA ARG A 59 45.70 -15.85 14.34
C ARG A 59 45.58 -15.07 13.03
N GLU A 60 46.60 -15.08 12.19
CA GLU A 60 46.58 -14.41 10.89
C GLU A 60 45.50 -14.96 9.95
N GLN A 61 45.24 -16.27 10.03
CA GLN A 61 44.16 -16.89 9.25
C GLN A 61 42.80 -16.48 9.81
N MET A 62 42.67 -16.33 11.14
CA MET A 62 41.41 -15.93 11.80
C MET A 62 40.94 -14.51 11.46
N THR A 63 41.86 -13.60 11.11
CA THR A 63 41.51 -12.22 10.69
C THR A 63 41.26 -12.13 9.18
N THR A 64 41.92 -12.98 8.39
CA THR A 64 41.80 -13.01 6.92
C THR A 64 40.45 -13.55 6.43
N ALA A 65 39.80 -14.45 7.16
CA ALA A 65 38.48 -14.97 6.83
C ALA A 65 37.69 -15.33 8.10
N VAL A 66 36.38 -15.48 7.94
CA VAL A 66 35.51 -16.06 8.96
C VAL A 66 35.74 -17.56 9.00
N HIS A 67 35.81 -18.12 10.21
CA HIS A 67 35.97 -19.56 10.43
C HIS A 67 34.83 -20.12 11.26
N LEU A 68 34.37 -21.32 10.94
CA LEU A 68 33.40 -22.06 11.72
C LEU A 68 34.04 -23.36 12.20
N ILE A 69 34.11 -23.54 13.51
CA ILE A 69 34.49 -24.79 14.16
C ILE A 69 33.19 -25.52 14.51
N ALA A 70 32.93 -26.63 13.84
CA ALA A 70 31.76 -27.46 14.10
C ALA A 70 31.95 -28.32 15.35
N SER A 71 30.84 -28.83 15.89
CA SER A 71 30.85 -29.66 17.11
C SER A 71 31.52 -31.02 16.94
N ASP A 72 31.75 -31.46 15.70
CA ASP A 72 32.53 -32.64 15.34
C ASP A 72 34.05 -32.37 15.26
N GLY A 73 34.46 -31.12 15.49
CA GLY A 73 35.85 -30.67 15.42
C GLY A 73 36.32 -30.27 14.01
N SER A 74 35.45 -30.30 13.01
CA SER A 74 35.79 -29.86 11.64
C SER A 74 35.90 -28.34 11.55
N ILE A 75 36.92 -27.85 10.85
CA ILE A 75 37.13 -26.41 10.60
C ILE A 75 36.71 -26.07 9.17
N PHE A 76 35.86 -25.05 9.03
CA PHE A 76 35.45 -24.48 7.75
C PHE A 76 35.82 -23.00 7.70
N SER A 77 36.17 -22.49 6.53
CA SER A 77 36.54 -21.08 6.33
C SER A 77 35.77 -20.46 5.15
N GLY A 78 35.78 -19.13 5.06
CA GLY A 78 35.27 -18.43 3.88
C GLY A 78 33.75 -18.50 3.70
N ALA A 79 33.29 -18.70 2.45
CA ALA A 79 31.86 -18.79 2.17
C ALA A 79 31.26 -20.07 2.79
N GLU A 80 31.99 -21.18 2.78
CA GLU A 80 31.56 -22.44 3.39
C GLU A 80 31.23 -22.28 4.88
N ALA A 81 32.06 -21.56 5.64
CA ALA A 81 31.83 -21.27 7.06
C ALA A 81 30.50 -20.53 7.29
N VAL A 82 30.21 -19.52 6.45
CA VAL A 82 28.98 -18.73 6.53
C VAL A 82 27.75 -19.56 6.15
N LEU A 83 27.83 -20.34 5.07
CA LEU A 83 26.72 -21.17 4.62
C LEU A 83 26.38 -22.28 5.62
N ARG A 84 27.40 -22.93 6.20
CA ARG A 84 27.20 -23.92 7.28
C ARG A 84 26.63 -23.29 8.55
N ALA A 85 27.01 -22.06 8.88
CA ALA A 85 26.43 -21.33 9.99
C ALA A 85 24.94 -21.00 9.73
N LEU A 86 24.59 -20.57 8.52
CA LEU A 86 23.19 -20.29 8.15
C LEU A 86 22.34 -21.55 8.06
N ALA A 87 22.92 -22.69 7.67
CA ALA A 87 22.25 -23.99 7.56
C ALA A 87 21.73 -24.54 8.90
N GLN A 88 22.15 -23.97 10.04
CA GLN A 88 21.52 -24.23 11.35
C GLN A 88 20.02 -23.85 11.36
N ARG A 89 19.57 -23.03 10.40
CA ARG A 89 18.16 -22.83 10.12
C ARG A 89 17.70 -23.80 9.01
N PRO A 90 16.66 -24.62 9.25
CA PRO A 90 16.12 -25.52 8.22
C PRO A 90 15.75 -24.84 6.91
N GLN A 91 15.25 -23.59 6.98
CA GLN A 91 14.84 -22.78 5.83
C GLN A 91 16.00 -22.30 4.94
N GLU A 92 17.23 -22.26 5.46
CA GLU A 92 18.41 -21.77 4.73
C GLU A 92 19.35 -22.92 4.33
N ARG A 93 19.02 -24.16 4.72
CA ARG A 93 19.84 -25.35 4.46
C ARG A 93 20.05 -25.62 2.97
N TRP A 94 19.07 -25.27 2.14
CA TRP A 94 19.16 -25.39 0.69
C TRP A 94 20.36 -24.66 0.07
N LEU A 95 20.84 -23.57 0.69
CA LEU A 95 22.03 -22.85 0.22
C LEU A 95 23.29 -23.67 0.42
N LEU A 96 23.40 -24.37 1.55
CA LEU A 96 24.51 -25.28 1.83
C LEU A 96 24.40 -26.51 0.92
N ASP A 97 23.21 -27.08 0.76
CA ASP A 97 23.00 -28.22 -0.14
C ASP A 97 23.41 -27.84 -1.58
N TRP A 98 23.06 -26.64 -2.05
CA TRP A 98 23.45 -26.16 -3.38
C TRP A 98 24.97 -25.95 -3.49
N TYR A 99 25.62 -25.44 -2.44
CA TYR A 99 27.08 -25.33 -2.36
C TYR A 99 27.78 -26.69 -2.43
N GLU A 100 27.26 -27.70 -1.71
CA GLU A 100 27.87 -29.03 -1.69
C GLU A 100 27.63 -29.82 -3.00
N HIS A 101 26.48 -29.63 -3.65
CA HIS A 101 26.12 -30.40 -4.86
C HIS A 101 26.52 -29.71 -6.18
N SER A 102 26.79 -28.39 -6.18
CA SER A 102 27.12 -27.62 -7.38
C SER A 102 28.51 -27.00 -7.28
N PRO A 103 29.56 -27.65 -7.86
CA PRO A 103 30.89 -27.08 -7.96
C PRO A 103 30.96 -25.66 -8.56
N PRO A 104 30.18 -25.29 -9.61
CA PRO A 104 30.22 -23.91 -10.13
C PRO A 104 29.67 -22.91 -9.12
N PHE A 105 28.61 -23.25 -8.39
CA PHE A 105 28.07 -22.38 -7.35
C PHE A 105 29.06 -22.19 -6.19
N ALA A 106 29.74 -23.25 -5.76
CA ALA A 106 30.78 -23.16 -4.74
C ALA A 106 31.93 -22.22 -5.14
N ARG A 107 32.43 -22.34 -6.38
CA ARG A 107 33.48 -21.43 -6.89
C ARG A 107 33.02 -19.98 -6.92
N VAL A 108 31.79 -19.73 -7.38
CA VAL A 108 31.21 -18.37 -7.42
C VAL A 108 31.05 -17.83 -6.00
N ALA A 109 30.55 -18.63 -5.06
CA ALA A 109 30.36 -18.23 -3.67
C ALA A 109 31.70 -17.86 -3.00
N GLU A 110 32.74 -18.66 -3.19
CA GLU A 110 34.07 -18.35 -2.66
C GLU A 110 34.72 -17.15 -3.35
N ALA A 111 34.56 -17.00 -4.67
CA ALA A 111 35.05 -15.83 -5.40
C ALA A 111 34.37 -14.53 -4.92
N LEU A 112 33.04 -14.56 -4.73
CA LEU A 112 32.29 -13.44 -4.16
C LEU A 112 32.73 -13.15 -2.72
N TYR A 113 32.95 -14.18 -1.91
CA TYR A 113 33.48 -14.02 -0.55
C TYR A 113 34.87 -13.38 -0.57
N GLY A 114 35.77 -13.86 -1.42
CA GLY A 114 37.11 -13.30 -1.59
C GLY A 114 37.08 -11.84 -2.03
N LEU A 115 36.21 -11.48 -2.97
CA LEU A 115 36.00 -10.09 -3.38
C LEU A 115 35.51 -9.22 -2.21
N VAL A 116 34.56 -9.73 -1.42
CA VAL A 116 34.04 -9.04 -0.23
C VAL A 116 35.13 -8.88 0.83
N ALA A 117 35.90 -9.94 1.08
CA ALA A 117 36.99 -9.96 2.04
C ALA A 117 38.15 -9.03 1.64
N GLY A 118 38.43 -8.89 0.33
CA GLY A 118 39.43 -7.96 -0.19
C GLY A 118 38.97 -6.49 -0.19
N HIS A 119 37.66 -6.21 -0.18
CA HIS A 119 37.10 -4.85 -0.26
C HIS A 119 36.28 -4.46 0.98
N ARG A 120 36.60 -5.00 2.15
CA ARG A 120 35.83 -4.83 3.41
C ARG A 120 35.57 -3.36 3.78
N THR A 121 36.53 -2.46 3.59
CA THR A 121 36.41 -1.02 3.93
C THR A 121 35.45 -0.28 2.99
N PHE A 122 35.60 -0.46 1.69
CA PHE A 122 34.71 0.10 0.68
C PHE A 122 33.28 -0.44 0.84
N LEU A 123 33.12 -1.77 0.95
CA LEU A 123 31.82 -2.40 1.14
C LEU A 123 31.20 -2.07 2.50
N SER A 124 32.01 -1.82 3.53
CA SER A 124 31.57 -1.29 4.81
C SER A 124 30.90 0.07 4.65
N ALA A 125 31.51 0.99 3.90
CA ALA A 125 30.97 2.31 3.62
C ALA A 125 29.69 2.22 2.77
N LEU A 126 29.70 1.41 1.70
CA LEU A 126 28.53 1.20 0.84
C LEU A 126 27.36 0.59 1.61
N THR A 127 27.62 -0.43 2.43
CA THR A 127 26.61 -1.06 3.29
C THR A 127 26.05 -0.06 4.29
N ARG A 128 26.88 0.84 4.84
CA ARG A 128 26.43 1.90 5.76
C ARG A 128 25.53 2.90 5.05
N ALA A 129 25.90 3.33 3.85
CA ALA A 129 25.11 4.25 3.03
C ALA A 129 23.76 3.63 2.63
N ALA A 130 23.74 2.38 2.17
CA ALA A 130 22.55 1.73 1.65
C ALA A 130 21.63 1.11 2.73
N CYS A 131 22.18 0.58 3.82
CA CYS A 131 21.43 -0.14 4.85
C CYS A 131 21.34 0.62 6.19
N GLY A 132 22.25 1.57 6.44
CA GLY A 132 22.43 2.23 7.73
C GLY A 132 23.43 1.52 8.65
N GLU A 133 23.61 2.06 9.86
CA GLU A 133 24.56 1.53 10.85
C GLU A 133 24.13 0.19 11.45
N HIS A 134 22.82 -0.02 11.60
CA HIS A 134 22.27 -1.20 12.25
C HIS A 134 21.65 -2.17 11.22
N LEU A 135 22.35 -3.27 10.92
CA LEU A 135 21.90 -4.35 10.03
C LEU A 135 20.91 -5.34 10.69
N GLY A 136 20.14 -4.87 11.69
CA GLY A 136 19.12 -5.71 12.33
C GLY A 136 18.06 -6.18 11.33
N PRO A 137 17.49 -7.39 11.52
CA PRO A 137 16.37 -7.83 10.71
C PRO A 137 15.22 -6.82 10.85
N ALA A 138 14.69 -6.34 9.72
CA ALA A 138 13.56 -5.42 9.72
C ALA A 138 12.29 -6.15 10.21
N THR A 139 11.61 -5.56 11.20
CA THR A 139 10.31 -6.00 11.68
C THR A 139 9.22 -5.06 11.15
N TYR A 140 8.01 -5.61 10.97
CA TYR A 140 6.89 -4.91 10.33
C TYR A 140 5.57 -5.09 11.11
N SER A 141 5.66 -5.42 12.40
CA SER A 141 4.48 -5.66 13.22
C SER A 141 3.70 -4.38 13.44
N LEU A 142 4.38 -3.28 13.81
CA LEU A 142 3.77 -1.96 13.98
C LEU A 142 3.36 -1.37 12.64
N THR A 143 4.20 -1.51 11.61
CA THR A 143 3.87 -1.05 10.25
C THR A 143 2.58 -1.69 9.75
N ARG A 144 2.38 -3.01 9.96
CA ARG A 144 1.11 -3.68 9.65
C ARG A 144 -0.07 -3.04 10.39
N VAL A 145 0.06 -2.76 11.69
CA VAL A 145 -1.04 -2.15 12.46
C VAL A 145 -1.42 -0.79 11.89
N VAL A 146 -0.44 0.07 11.64
CA VAL A 146 -0.68 1.41 11.09
C VAL A 146 -1.29 1.32 9.70
N PHE A 147 -0.78 0.45 8.83
CA PHE A 147 -1.34 0.24 7.50
C PHE A 147 -2.79 -0.23 7.54
N LEU A 148 -3.12 -1.25 8.35
CA LEU A 148 -4.49 -1.77 8.44
C LEU A 148 -5.47 -0.74 8.99
N ARG A 149 -5.06 0.09 9.96
CA ARG A 149 -5.88 1.20 10.46
C ARG A 149 -6.07 2.29 9.41
N ALA A 150 -5.01 2.66 8.69
CA ALA A 150 -5.10 3.62 7.59
C ALA A 150 -6.04 3.12 6.49
N LEU A 151 -5.95 1.84 6.13
CA LEU A 151 -6.85 1.20 5.18
C LEU A 151 -8.31 1.20 5.68
N GLY A 152 -8.54 0.95 6.98
CA GLY A 152 -9.85 1.08 7.60
C GLY A 152 -10.41 2.51 7.51
N LEU A 153 -9.60 3.54 7.74
CA LEU A 153 -10.00 4.94 7.57
C LEU A 153 -10.35 5.28 6.11
N ILE A 154 -9.61 4.71 5.15
CA ILE A 154 -9.89 4.88 3.72
C ILE A 154 -11.21 4.22 3.34
N TYR A 155 -11.45 2.98 3.78
CA TYR A 155 -12.75 2.33 3.60
C TYR A 155 -13.89 3.14 4.23
N LEU A 156 -13.67 3.65 5.44
CA LEU A 156 -14.66 4.46 6.14
C LEU A 156 -15.02 5.71 5.32
N ALA A 157 -14.01 6.44 4.81
CA ALA A 157 -14.22 7.59 3.94
C ALA A 157 -14.95 7.21 2.63
N ALA A 158 -14.57 6.10 2.00
CA ALA A 158 -15.18 5.62 0.77
C ALA A 158 -16.67 5.28 0.97
N PHE A 159 -17.01 4.52 2.02
CA PHE A 159 -18.40 4.14 2.30
C PHE A 159 -19.26 5.32 2.73
N LEU A 160 -18.76 6.21 3.60
CA LEU A 160 -19.51 7.40 4.02
C LEU A 160 -19.79 8.34 2.83
N SER A 161 -18.80 8.57 1.99
CA SER A 161 -18.96 9.38 0.78
C SER A 161 -19.98 8.76 -0.18
N LEU A 162 -19.88 7.44 -0.40
CA LEU A 162 -20.81 6.72 -1.28
C LEU A 162 -22.22 6.66 -0.72
N TRP A 163 -22.41 6.49 0.59
CA TRP A 163 -23.72 6.36 1.22
C TRP A 163 -24.62 7.56 0.90
N VAL A 164 -24.09 8.79 1.00
CA VAL A 164 -24.86 10.01 0.72
C VAL A 164 -25.29 10.10 -0.76
N GLN A 165 -24.61 9.39 -1.66
CA GLN A 165 -24.81 9.47 -3.11
C GLN A 165 -25.53 8.26 -3.70
N ILE A 166 -25.50 7.09 -3.04
CA ILE A 166 -25.83 5.80 -3.66
C ILE A 166 -27.25 5.76 -4.22
N ILE A 167 -28.23 6.34 -3.54
CA ILE A 167 -29.63 6.36 -3.99
C ILE A 167 -29.81 7.23 -5.23
N GLY A 168 -29.18 8.42 -5.27
CA GLY A 168 -29.24 9.29 -6.45
C GLY A 168 -28.52 8.69 -7.66
N LEU A 169 -27.46 7.91 -7.44
CA LEU A 169 -26.70 7.30 -8.53
C LEU A 169 -27.36 6.02 -9.06
N VAL A 170 -27.69 5.07 -8.19
CA VAL A 170 -28.11 3.71 -8.57
C VAL A 170 -29.36 3.19 -7.83
N GLY A 171 -30.04 4.04 -7.06
CA GLY A 171 -31.35 3.72 -6.48
C GLY A 171 -32.44 3.53 -7.55
N ALA A 172 -33.65 3.22 -7.11
CA ALA A 172 -34.80 2.94 -7.97
C ALA A 172 -35.09 4.10 -8.95
N ASP A 173 -35.01 5.34 -8.46
CA ASP A 173 -35.17 6.58 -9.22
C ASP A 173 -33.82 7.26 -9.56
N GLY A 174 -32.72 6.52 -9.42
CA GLY A 174 -31.38 7.00 -9.70
C GLY A 174 -31.05 7.11 -11.18
N ILE A 175 -29.88 7.66 -11.51
CA ILE A 175 -29.42 7.82 -12.90
C ILE A 175 -29.24 6.46 -13.59
N LEU A 176 -28.69 5.47 -12.87
CA LEU A 176 -28.47 4.10 -13.36
C LEU A 176 -29.09 3.07 -12.41
N PRO A 177 -30.41 2.84 -12.46
CA PRO A 177 -31.10 2.02 -11.47
C PRO A 177 -30.55 0.59 -11.39
N ALA A 178 -30.09 0.20 -10.20
CA ALA A 178 -29.54 -1.11 -9.91
C ALA A 178 -30.52 -2.23 -10.23
N LYS A 179 -31.80 -2.02 -9.88
CA LYS A 179 -32.87 -3.00 -10.09
C LYS A 179 -33.09 -3.33 -11.57
N LEU A 180 -33.11 -2.31 -12.43
CA LEU A 180 -33.26 -2.51 -13.88
C LEU A 180 -32.01 -3.17 -14.48
N THR A 181 -30.83 -2.74 -14.02
CA THR A 181 -29.55 -3.32 -14.44
C THR A 181 -29.49 -4.81 -14.11
N MET A 182 -29.80 -5.19 -12.86
CA MET A 182 -29.77 -6.58 -12.42
C MET A 182 -30.86 -7.44 -13.10
N ALA A 183 -32.03 -6.87 -13.39
CA ALA A 183 -33.06 -7.56 -14.17
C ALA A 183 -32.58 -7.86 -15.60
N GLY A 184 -31.97 -6.87 -16.27
CA GLY A 184 -31.39 -7.06 -17.61
C GLY A 184 -30.24 -8.07 -17.62
N VAL A 185 -29.33 -8.00 -16.64
CA VAL A 185 -28.24 -8.98 -16.49
C VAL A 185 -28.79 -10.39 -16.26
N ARG A 186 -29.80 -10.55 -15.39
CA ARG A 186 -30.43 -11.85 -15.16
C ARG A 186 -31.01 -12.42 -16.45
N GLN A 187 -31.79 -11.63 -17.19
CA GLN A 187 -32.40 -12.05 -18.45
C GLN A 187 -31.34 -12.45 -19.49
N GLN A 188 -30.27 -11.66 -19.62
CA GLN A 188 -29.17 -11.96 -20.55
C GLN A 188 -28.44 -13.25 -20.19
N MET A 189 -28.15 -13.48 -18.91
CA MET A 189 -27.46 -14.69 -18.44
C MET A 189 -28.33 -15.93 -18.60
N GLU A 190 -29.64 -15.82 -18.35
CA GLU A 190 -30.61 -16.90 -18.55
C GLU A 190 -30.77 -17.24 -20.03
N ALA A 191 -30.88 -16.23 -20.91
CA ALA A 191 -30.93 -16.43 -22.35
C ALA A 191 -29.66 -17.08 -22.92
N ALA A 192 -28.50 -16.81 -22.32
CA ALA A 192 -27.22 -17.42 -22.68
C ALA A 192 -27.01 -18.82 -22.05
N GLY A 193 -27.94 -19.32 -21.24
CA GLY A 193 -27.80 -20.60 -20.54
C GLY A 193 -26.71 -20.62 -19.47
N ILE A 194 -26.31 -19.45 -18.95
CA ILE A 194 -25.25 -19.31 -17.94
C ILE A 194 -25.86 -19.56 -16.56
N GLY A 195 -25.56 -20.72 -15.99
CA GLY A 195 -26.01 -21.14 -14.66
C GLY A 195 -25.28 -20.43 -13.52
N ALA A 196 -24.58 -21.19 -12.67
CA ALA A 196 -23.91 -20.63 -11.49
C ALA A 196 -22.73 -19.68 -11.80
N ASP A 197 -22.12 -19.77 -12.99
CA ASP A 197 -20.99 -18.90 -13.36
C ASP A 197 -21.37 -17.40 -13.39
N ARG A 198 -22.67 -17.08 -13.49
CA ARG A 198 -23.17 -15.69 -13.43
C ARG A 198 -22.75 -14.95 -12.16
N TYR A 199 -22.63 -15.65 -11.03
CA TYR A 199 -22.21 -15.05 -9.75
C TYR A 199 -20.73 -14.65 -9.76
N ARG A 200 -19.90 -15.39 -10.51
CA ARG A 200 -18.48 -15.04 -10.70
C ARG A 200 -18.33 -13.91 -11.72
N MET A 201 -19.11 -13.93 -12.80
CA MET A 201 -19.05 -12.90 -13.85
C MET A 201 -19.56 -11.54 -13.35
N VAL A 202 -20.55 -11.53 -12.46
CA VAL A 202 -21.13 -10.33 -11.87
C VAL A 202 -21.15 -10.51 -10.34
N PRO A 203 -20.02 -10.31 -9.65
CA PRO A 203 -19.90 -10.57 -8.22
C PRO A 203 -20.56 -9.44 -7.42
N THR A 204 -21.84 -9.63 -7.07
CA THR A 204 -22.61 -8.66 -6.29
C THR A 204 -23.59 -9.32 -5.33
N LEU A 205 -23.83 -8.69 -4.18
CA LEU A 205 -24.89 -9.07 -3.25
C LEU A 205 -26.28 -8.68 -3.79
N CYS A 206 -26.34 -7.82 -4.80
CA CYS A 206 -27.60 -7.39 -5.41
C CYS A 206 -28.31 -8.49 -6.24
N TRP A 207 -27.74 -9.69 -6.36
CA TRP A 207 -28.45 -10.87 -6.85
C TRP A 207 -29.61 -11.29 -5.94
N PHE A 208 -29.48 -11.04 -4.64
CA PHE A 208 -30.52 -11.36 -3.65
C PHE A 208 -31.58 -10.27 -3.59
N ASN A 209 -31.16 -9.00 -3.51
CA ASN A 209 -32.06 -7.85 -3.48
C ASN A 209 -31.33 -6.62 -4.04
N ALA A 210 -31.97 -5.90 -4.97
CA ALA A 210 -31.43 -4.69 -5.59
C ALA A 210 -32.26 -3.44 -5.23
N SER A 211 -32.92 -3.45 -4.07
CA SER A 211 -33.69 -2.32 -3.55
C SER A 211 -32.79 -1.25 -2.94
N ASP A 212 -33.32 -0.03 -2.84
CA ASP A 212 -32.67 1.12 -2.20
C ASP A 212 -32.22 0.80 -0.77
N ARG A 213 -33.08 0.14 0.01
CA ARG A 213 -32.74 -0.32 1.36
C ARG A 213 -31.57 -1.29 1.38
N CYS A 214 -31.47 -2.19 0.40
CA CYS A 214 -30.33 -3.10 0.31
C CYS A 214 -29.02 -2.34 0.02
N LEU A 215 -29.06 -1.33 -0.84
CA LEU A 215 -27.91 -0.48 -1.15
C LEU A 215 -27.47 0.33 0.08
N GLU A 216 -28.41 0.93 0.80
CA GLU A 216 -28.14 1.65 2.05
C GLU A 216 -27.56 0.73 3.13
N VAL A 217 -28.11 -0.49 3.29
CA VAL A 217 -27.60 -1.47 4.26
C VAL A 217 -26.18 -1.91 3.93
N GLN A 218 -25.83 -2.07 2.64
CA GLN A 218 -24.45 -2.35 2.24
C GLN A 218 -23.51 -1.20 2.63
N CYS A 219 -23.89 0.05 2.37
CA CYS A 219 -23.11 1.22 2.80
C CYS A 219 -22.98 1.32 4.33
N ALA A 220 -24.06 1.04 5.07
CA ALA A 220 -24.08 1.03 6.52
C ALA A 220 -23.17 -0.06 7.12
N ALA A 221 -23.29 -1.28 6.62
CA ALA A 221 -22.46 -2.40 7.02
C ALA A 221 -20.98 -2.14 6.70
N GLY A 222 -20.67 -1.61 5.51
CA GLY A 222 -19.31 -1.22 5.14
C GLY A 222 -18.74 -0.14 6.07
N THR A 223 -19.53 0.89 6.39
CA THR A 223 -19.13 1.94 7.34
C THR A 223 -18.83 1.38 8.72
N PHE A 224 -19.72 0.53 9.24
CA PHE A 224 -19.55 -0.12 10.54
C PHE A 224 -18.30 -1.01 10.58
N LEU A 225 -18.12 -1.91 9.60
CA LEU A 225 -16.97 -2.80 9.51
C LEU A 225 -15.65 -2.03 9.35
N ALA A 226 -15.66 -0.90 8.63
CA ALA A 226 -14.49 -0.04 8.49
C ALA A 226 -14.09 0.59 9.84
N ALA A 227 -15.07 1.06 10.62
CA ALA A 227 -14.83 1.55 11.97
C ALA A 227 -14.27 0.44 12.89
N VAL A 228 -14.84 -0.77 12.85
CA VAL A 228 -14.36 -1.94 13.60
C VAL A 228 -12.90 -2.27 13.24
N LEU A 229 -12.54 -2.21 11.95
CA LEU A 229 -11.17 -2.39 11.48
C LEU A 229 -10.21 -1.29 11.98
N VAL A 230 -10.65 -0.03 12.05
CA VAL A 230 -9.87 1.07 12.64
C VAL A 230 -9.55 0.82 14.12
N PHE A 231 -10.50 0.25 14.87
CA PHE A 231 -10.26 -0.19 16.25
C PHE A 231 -9.41 -1.47 16.36
N GLY A 232 -9.12 -2.12 15.23
CA GLY A 232 -8.26 -3.30 15.18
C GLY A 232 -8.95 -4.58 15.67
N LEU A 233 -10.28 -4.67 15.54
CA LEU A 233 -11.04 -5.85 15.91
C LEU A 233 -11.23 -6.75 14.68
N ALA A 234 -10.98 -8.05 14.84
CA ALA A 234 -11.12 -9.10 13.82
C ALA A 234 -10.71 -8.67 12.39
N PRO A 235 -9.46 -8.18 12.17
CA PRO A 235 -9.07 -7.49 10.95
C PRO A 235 -9.25 -8.33 9.67
N ALA A 236 -8.91 -9.62 9.69
CA ALA A 236 -9.04 -10.48 8.51
C ALA A 236 -10.51 -10.70 8.07
N PRO A 237 -11.43 -11.11 8.97
CA PRO A 237 -12.86 -11.13 8.66
C PRO A 237 -13.43 -9.77 8.22
N CYS A 238 -13.05 -8.68 8.91
CA CYS A 238 -13.51 -7.33 8.53
C CYS A 238 -13.07 -6.96 7.13
N LEU A 239 -11.80 -7.18 6.77
CA LEU A 239 -11.28 -6.91 5.42
C LEU A 239 -11.98 -7.74 4.35
N PHE A 240 -12.23 -9.03 4.62
CA PHE A 240 -12.94 -9.90 3.69
C PHE A 240 -14.37 -9.41 3.43
N LEU A 241 -15.11 -9.05 4.50
CA LEU A 241 -16.46 -8.53 4.37
C LEU A 241 -16.50 -7.15 3.71
N LEU A 242 -15.58 -6.25 4.07
CA LEU A 242 -15.42 -4.93 3.43
C LEU A 242 -15.17 -5.09 1.93
N TRP A 243 -14.28 -6.02 1.56
CA TRP A 243 -13.97 -6.30 0.16
C TRP A 243 -15.19 -6.82 -0.61
N ILE A 244 -15.94 -7.77 -0.06
CA ILE A 244 -17.18 -8.29 -0.70
C ILE A 244 -18.22 -7.19 -0.89
N ILE A 245 -18.48 -6.40 0.16
CA ILE A 245 -19.49 -5.33 0.11
C ILE A 245 -19.07 -4.26 -0.90
N TYR A 246 -17.81 -3.85 -0.89
CA TYR A 246 -17.32 -2.84 -1.81
C TYR A 246 -17.32 -3.35 -3.26
N LEU A 247 -16.92 -4.61 -3.49
CA LEU A 247 -16.99 -5.26 -4.82
C LEU A 247 -18.44 -5.31 -5.33
N SER A 248 -19.38 -5.60 -4.44
CA SER A 248 -20.80 -5.63 -4.76
C SER A 248 -21.32 -4.27 -5.25
N LEU A 249 -21.01 -3.20 -4.51
CA LEU A 249 -21.41 -1.84 -4.87
C LEU A 249 -20.70 -1.38 -6.15
N VAL A 250 -19.41 -1.66 -6.31
CA VAL A 250 -18.64 -1.31 -7.52
C VAL A 250 -19.19 -2.02 -8.75
N THR A 251 -19.60 -3.29 -8.63
CA THR A 251 -20.17 -4.07 -9.73
C THR A 251 -21.48 -3.48 -10.26
N VAL A 252 -22.34 -2.98 -9.36
CA VAL A 252 -23.62 -2.36 -9.70
C VAL A 252 -23.48 -0.88 -10.06
N GLY A 253 -22.52 -0.18 -9.44
CA GLY A 253 -22.23 1.24 -9.67
C GLY A 253 -21.64 1.55 -11.05
N ARG A 254 -21.00 0.57 -11.69
CA ARG A 254 -20.50 0.62 -13.08
C ARG A 254 -19.77 1.92 -13.42
N ASP A 255 -20.39 2.79 -14.20
CA ASP A 255 -19.76 4.01 -14.73
C ASP A 255 -19.41 5.01 -13.61
N PHE A 256 -20.09 4.92 -12.45
CA PHE A 256 -19.80 5.73 -11.26
C PHE A 256 -18.74 5.11 -10.36
N LEU A 257 -18.58 3.79 -10.39
CA LEU A 257 -17.69 3.02 -9.51
C LEU A 257 -16.87 2.04 -10.34
N GLY A 258 -15.61 2.39 -10.57
CA GLY A 258 -14.71 1.65 -11.46
C GLY A 258 -13.54 2.47 -11.96
N PHE A 259 -13.30 3.60 -11.31
CA PHE A 259 -12.10 4.37 -11.49
C PHE A 259 -10.91 3.66 -10.85
N GLN A 260 -9.71 4.16 -11.14
CA GLN A 260 -8.47 3.54 -10.66
C GLN A 260 -8.40 3.43 -9.13
N TRP A 261 -9.01 4.36 -8.40
CA TRP A 261 -9.05 4.30 -6.94
C TRP A 261 -9.94 3.16 -6.41
N ASP A 262 -11.09 2.91 -7.04
CA ASP A 262 -11.97 1.80 -6.63
C ASP A 262 -11.27 0.45 -6.86
N ASN A 263 -10.62 0.31 -8.02
CA ASN A 263 -9.86 -0.91 -8.36
C ASN A 263 -8.65 -1.11 -7.44
N LEU A 264 -7.92 -0.02 -7.12
CA LEU A 264 -6.80 -0.08 -6.18
C LEU A 264 -7.27 -0.46 -4.77
N LEU A 265 -8.42 0.05 -4.30
CA LEU A 265 -8.97 -0.28 -2.99
C LEU A 265 -9.39 -1.75 -2.92
N LEU A 266 -9.98 -2.30 -3.99
CA LEU A 266 -10.33 -3.72 -4.07
C LEU A 266 -9.08 -4.62 -4.03
N GLU A 267 -8.04 -4.29 -4.79
CA GLU A 267 -6.81 -5.08 -4.83
C GLU A 267 -6.00 -4.97 -3.54
N ALA A 268 -5.83 -3.76 -3.00
CA ALA A 268 -5.14 -3.53 -1.73
C ALA A 268 -5.90 -4.16 -0.55
N GLY A 269 -7.23 -4.02 -0.52
CA GLY A 269 -8.10 -4.63 0.49
C GLY A 269 -8.03 -6.14 0.48
N TRP A 270 -8.07 -6.75 -0.70
CA TRP A 270 -7.96 -8.20 -0.84
C TRP A 270 -6.58 -8.72 -0.41
N LEU A 271 -5.48 -8.08 -0.82
CA LEU A 271 -4.13 -8.43 -0.35
C LEU A 271 -3.98 -8.24 1.17
N ALA A 272 -4.62 -7.22 1.73
CA ALA A 272 -4.57 -6.95 3.16
C ALA A 272 -5.21 -8.07 4.01
N ILE A 273 -6.13 -8.87 3.47
CA ILE A 273 -6.70 -10.05 4.16
C ILE A 273 -5.58 -11.02 4.56
N PHE A 274 -4.62 -11.25 3.65
CA PHE A 274 -3.48 -12.14 3.88
C PHE A 274 -2.36 -11.50 4.72
N LEU A 275 -2.37 -10.17 4.85
CA LEU A 275 -1.46 -9.45 5.74
C LEU A 275 -1.98 -9.45 7.18
N ALA A 276 -3.31 -9.38 7.35
CA ALA A 276 -3.98 -9.33 8.64
C ALA A 276 -3.78 -10.64 9.42
N PRO A 277 -3.52 -10.55 10.75
CA PRO A 277 -3.46 -11.72 11.60
C PRO A 277 -4.86 -12.34 11.75
N LEU A 278 -4.94 -13.67 11.83
CA LEU A 278 -6.16 -14.41 12.14
C LEU A 278 -6.44 -14.37 13.65
N GLN A 279 -6.55 -13.16 14.21
CA GLN A 279 -6.74 -12.88 15.62
C GLN A 279 -7.91 -11.90 15.81
N LEU A 280 -8.59 -11.98 16.96
CA LEU A 280 -9.72 -11.09 17.27
C LEU A 280 -9.28 -9.65 17.58
N ARG A 281 -8.05 -9.44 18.04
CA ARG A 281 -7.53 -8.11 18.35
C ARG A 281 -6.15 -7.91 17.73
N LEU A 282 -6.00 -6.76 17.09
CA LEU A 282 -4.75 -6.27 16.54
C LEU A 282 -3.93 -5.60 17.66
N SER A 283 -3.33 -6.41 18.52
CA SER A 283 -2.43 -5.95 19.58
C SER A 283 -0.97 -6.07 19.15
N GLY A 284 -0.19 -5.01 19.30
CA GLY A 284 1.19 -4.93 18.80
C GLY A 284 2.18 -5.91 19.46
N SER A 285 1.92 -6.32 20.71
CA SER A 285 2.89 -7.08 21.52
C SER A 285 2.83 -8.60 21.29
N HIS A 286 1.65 -9.16 20.98
CA HIS A 286 1.45 -10.62 20.82
C HIS A 286 1.10 -11.04 19.39
N CYS A 287 1.39 -10.17 18.43
CA CYS A 287 1.03 -10.37 17.03
C CYS A 287 2.15 -11.13 16.31
N PRO A 288 1.86 -12.27 15.64
CA PRO A 288 2.87 -12.98 14.89
C PRO A 288 3.42 -12.11 13.75
N PRO A 289 4.69 -12.31 13.35
CA PRO A 289 5.29 -11.51 12.29
C PRO A 289 4.47 -11.62 10.99
N PRO A 290 4.31 -10.53 10.22
CA PRO A 290 3.58 -10.57 8.96
C PRO A 290 4.29 -11.47 7.94
N SER A 291 3.50 -12.09 7.05
CA SER A 291 4.04 -12.86 5.93
C SER A 291 4.88 -11.96 5.03
N ARG A 292 6.16 -12.32 4.86
CA ARG A 292 7.09 -11.59 3.98
C ARG A 292 6.66 -11.65 2.52
N VAL A 293 6.03 -12.75 2.11
CA VAL A 293 5.51 -12.92 0.74
C VAL A 293 4.41 -11.91 0.47
N VAL A 294 3.43 -11.79 1.37
CA VAL A 294 2.32 -10.84 1.21
C VAL A 294 2.80 -9.39 1.29
N LEU A 295 3.72 -9.09 2.21
CA LEU A 295 4.35 -7.76 2.28
C LEU A 295 5.04 -7.41 0.96
N TRP A 296 5.77 -8.36 0.37
CA TRP A 296 6.41 -8.18 -0.92
C TRP A 296 5.37 -8.04 -2.05
N LEU A 297 4.23 -8.74 -2.01
CA LEU A 297 3.14 -8.55 -2.97
C LEU A 297 2.51 -7.15 -2.89
N LEU A 298 2.41 -6.57 -1.69
CA LEU A 298 1.97 -5.18 -1.53
C LEU A 298 3.01 -4.18 -2.02
N TRP A 299 4.31 -4.49 -1.87
CA TRP A 299 5.38 -3.73 -2.52
C TRP A 299 5.31 -3.83 -4.04
N TRP A 300 5.02 -5.01 -4.58
CA TRP A 300 4.79 -5.24 -6.00
C TRP A 300 3.56 -4.49 -6.52
N LEU A 301 2.47 -4.44 -5.76
CA LEU A 301 1.30 -3.61 -6.07
C LEU A 301 1.68 -2.13 -6.16
N LEU A 302 2.38 -1.59 -5.15
CA LEU A 302 2.84 -0.20 -5.16
C LEU A 302 3.79 0.09 -6.32
N PHE A 303 4.69 -0.84 -6.64
CA PHE A 303 5.57 -0.74 -7.80
C PHE A 303 4.76 -0.63 -9.09
N ARG A 304 3.84 -1.58 -9.34
CA ARG A 304 2.98 -1.57 -10.53
C ARG A 304 2.17 -0.29 -10.64
N LEU A 305 1.56 0.14 -9.55
CA LEU A 305 0.77 1.37 -9.50
C LEU A 305 1.59 2.57 -10.00
N MET A 306 2.78 2.79 -9.43
CA MET A 306 3.61 3.94 -9.77
C MET A 306 4.21 3.81 -11.17
N PHE A 307 4.75 2.64 -11.49
CA PHE A 307 5.47 2.40 -12.74
C PHE A 307 4.52 2.38 -13.95
N GLU A 308 3.38 1.69 -13.85
CA GLU A 308 2.37 1.65 -14.91
C GLU A 308 1.73 3.03 -15.11
N SER A 309 1.51 3.81 -14.03
CA SER A 309 1.04 5.21 -14.13
C SER A 309 1.94 6.07 -15.02
N GLY A 310 3.26 5.96 -14.89
CA GLY A 310 4.21 6.67 -15.74
C GLY A 310 4.30 6.09 -17.16
N CYS A 311 4.37 4.77 -17.28
CA CYS A 311 4.51 4.09 -18.57
C CYS A 311 3.32 4.36 -19.49
N VAL A 312 2.09 4.29 -18.98
CA VAL A 312 0.90 4.50 -19.82
C VAL A 312 0.86 5.91 -20.41
N LYS A 313 1.35 6.92 -19.69
CA LYS A 313 1.41 8.30 -20.20
C LYS A 313 2.35 8.40 -21.39
N LEU A 314 3.53 7.78 -21.33
CA LEU A 314 4.48 7.73 -22.45
C LEU A 314 4.01 6.86 -23.62
N LEU A 315 3.35 5.74 -23.32
CA LEU A 315 2.88 4.75 -24.29
C LEU A 315 1.50 5.07 -24.90
N SER A 316 0.80 6.07 -24.35
CA SER A 316 -0.50 6.55 -24.86
C SER A 316 -0.42 7.04 -26.30
N GLY A 317 0.72 7.61 -26.69
CA GLY A 317 0.90 8.26 -27.99
C GLY A 317 0.40 9.70 -28.05
N ASP A 318 -0.09 10.25 -26.92
CA ASP A 318 -0.58 11.62 -26.85
C ASP A 318 0.58 12.63 -26.91
N PRO A 319 0.56 13.61 -27.85
CA PRO A 319 1.59 14.62 -27.95
C PRO A 319 1.75 15.49 -26.69
N VAL A 320 0.71 15.67 -25.86
CA VAL A 320 0.81 16.53 -24.67
C VAL A 320 1.73 15.94 -23.60
N TRP A 321 1.75 14.61 -23.46
CA TRP A 321 2.67 13.91 -22.56
C TRP A 321 4.09 13.93 -23.12
N ARG A 322 4.27 13.73 -24.43
CA ARG A 322 5.59 13.77 -25.09
C ARG A 322 6.22 15.17 -25.05
N ASN A 323 5.41 16.22 -25.21
CA ASN A 323 5.87 17.60 -25.19
C ASN A 323 5.94 18.20 -23.78
N LEU A 324 5.64 17.41 -22.74
CA LEU A 324 5.62 17.81 -21.33
C LEU A 324 4.61 18.95 -21.02
N THR A 325 3.58 19.14 -21.84
CA THR A 325 2.58 20.21 -21.68
C THR A 325 1.29 19.74 -21.02
N ALA A 326 1.21 18.48 -20.60
CA ALA A 326 0.01 17.87 -20.07
C ALA A 326 -0.59 18.63 -18.87
N LEU A 327 0.26 19.11 -17.95
CA LEU A 327 -0.23 19.81 -16.74
C LEU A 327 -0.95 21.14 -17.02
N LYS A 328 -0.72 21.74 -18.19
CA LYS A 328 -1.47 22.93 -18.63
C LYS A 328 -2.98 22.67 -18.67
N TYR A 329 -3.38 21.47 -19.10
CA TYR A 329 -4.79 21.09 -19.23
C TYR A 329 -5.27 20.36 -17.98
N HIS A 330 -4.38 19.61 -17.34
CA HIS A 330 -4.70 18.74 -16.22
C HIS A 330 -5.40 19.48 -15.07
N TYR A 331 -4.90 20.66 -14.68
CA TYR A 331 -5.48 21.43 -13.57
C TYR A 331 -6.92 21.89 -13.83
N GLU A 332 -7.30 22.09 -15.10
CA GLU A 332 -8.63 22.50 -15.53
C GLU A 332 -9.58 21.30 -15.68
N THR A 333 -9.07 20.18 -16.17
CA THR A 333 -9.88 19.00 -16.52
C THR A 333 -10.07 17.99 -15.39
N GLN A 334 -9.35 18.13 -14.28
CA GLN A 334 -9.44 17.21 -13.17
C GLN A 334 -10.79 17.31 -12.43
N PRO A 335 -11.27 16.22 -11.81
CA PRO A 335 -12.48 16.26 -10.98
C PRO A 335 -12.28 17.18 -9.78
N LEU A 336 -13.25 18.07 -9.53
CA LEU A 336 -13.28 18.99 -8.38
C LEU A 336 -11.91 19.65 -8.09
N PRO A 337 -11.43 20.57 -8.97
CA PRO A 337 -10.14 21.21 -8.81
C PRO A 337 -10.00 21.87 -7.43
N THR A 338 -8.84 21.67 -6.80
CA THR A 338 -8.57 22.30 -5.51
C THR A 338 -8.31 23.80 -5.69
N TRP A 339 -8.51 24.56 -4.62
CA TRP A 339 -8.11 25.97 -4.59
C TRP A 339 -6.61 26.19 -4.90
N ILE A 340 -5.73 25.25 -4.55
CA ILE A 340 -4.30 25.30 -4.90
C ILE A 340 -4.11 25.06 -6.41
N ALA A 341 -4.88 24.17 -7.02
CA ALA A 341 -4.85 23.94 -8.47
C ALA A 341 -5.10 25.23 -9.26
N TRP A 342 -5.97 26.10 -8.75
CA TRP A 342 -6.23 27.42 -9.35
C TRP A 342 -4.97 28.29 -9.40
N TYR A 343 -4.13 28.26 -8.38
CA TYR A 343 -2.85 28.97 -8.37
C TYR A 343 -1.77 28.27 -9.21
N ALA A 344 -1.83 26.94 -9.32
CA ALA A 344 -0.90 26.15 -10.13
C ALA A 344 -1.16 26.28 -11.64
N ASN A 345 -2.42 26.44 -12.06
CA ASN A 345 -2.81 26.54 -13.46
C ASN A 345 -2.13 27.70 -14.23
N PRO A 346 -2.11 28.95 -13.72
CA PRO A 346 -1.51 30.09 -14.43
C PRO A 346 0.02 30.11 -14.39
N LEU A 347 0.71 29.12 -13.79
CA LEU A 347 2.16 29.09 -13.74
C LEU A 347 2.77 29.05 -15.16
N PRO A 348 3.95 29.66 -15.38
CA PRO A 348 4.59 29.68 -16.69
C PRO A 348 4.81 28.28 -17.26
N MET A 349 4.81 28.18 -18.60
CA MET A 349 4.92 26.89 -19.30
C MET A 349 6.18 26.08 -18.93
N TRP A 350 7.29 26.75 -18.63
CA TRP A 350 8.52 26.06 -18.20
C TRP A 350 8.33 25.33 -16.88
N THR A 351 7.55 25.89 -15.95
CA THR A 351 7.20 25.26 -14.66
C THR A 351 6.32 24.04 -14.90
N GLN A 352 5.34 24.14 -15.80
CA GLN A 352 4.50 22.99 -16.17
C GLN A 352 5.32 21.84 -16.75
N LYS A 353 6.22 22.15 -17.69
CA LYS A 353 7.12 21.16 -18.30
C LYS A 353 8.03 20.51 -17.26
N LEU A 354 8.59 21.31 -16.36
CA LEU A 354 9.45 20.83 -15.28
C LEU A 354 8.68 19.92 -14.32
N SER A 355 7.44 20.28 -13.96
CA SER A 355 6.57 19.45 -13.12
C SER A 355 6.22 18.11 -13.78
N VAL A 356 5.93 18.09 -15.09
CA VAL A 356 5.72 16.82 -15.83
C VAL A 356 7.00 15.98 -15.86
N ALA A 357 8.16 16.61 -16.09
CA ALA A 357 9.44 15.90 -16.08
C ALA A 357 9.74 15.30 -14.69
N PHE A 358 9.54 16.05 -13.60
CA PHE A 358 9.70 15.55 -12.24
C PHE A 358 8.74 14.41 -11.94
N MET A 359 7.46 14.54 -12.33
CA MET A 359 6.49 13.46 -12.20
C MET A 359 6.98 12.20 -12.91
N PHE A 360 7.46 12.28 -14.17
CA PHE A 360 8.01 11.12 -14.88
C PHE A 360 9.24 10.52 -14.20
N CYS A 361 10.18 11.36 -13.76
CA CYS A 361 11.35 10.91 -13.01
C CYS A 361 10.94 10.12 -11.76
N ILE A 362 9.91 10.59 -11.05
CA ILE A 362 9.43 9.96 -9.82
C ILE A 362 8.57 8.71 -10.10
N GLU A 363 7.73 8.71 -11.12
CA GLU A 363 6.89 7.56 -11.48
C GLU A 363 7.69 6.42 -12.12
N LEU A 364 8.83 6.71 -12.75
CA LEU A 364 9.62 5.69 -13.48
C LEU A 364 10.91 5.28 -12.76
N GLY A 365 11.51 6.14 -11.94
CA GLY A 365 12.79 5.83 -11.26
C GLY A 365 12.62 5.26 -9.84
N PRO A 366 12.14 6.07 -8.87
CA PRO A 366 11.93 5.66 -7.48
C PRO A 366 11.18 4.35 -7.21
N PRO A 367 10.25 3.85 -8.05
CA PRO A 367 9.62 2.55 -7.80
C PRO A 367 10.65 1.41 -7.72
N PHE A 368 11.76 1.47 -8.45
CA PHE A 368 12.82 0.46 -8.32
C PHE A 368 13.49 0.47 -6.94
N LEU A 369 13.47 1.60 -6.23
CA LEU A 369 13.99 1.71 -4.86
C LEU A 369 13.12 0.97 -3.84
N ILE A 370 11.88 0.60 -4.18
CA ILE A 370 11.01 -0.21 -3.32
C ILE A 370 11.68 -1.54 -2.94
N PHE A 371 12.44 -2.14 -3.87
CA PHE A 371 13.15 -3.39 -3.67
C PHE A 371 14.60 -3.21 -3.20
N ALA A 372 15.05 -1.96 -3.05
CA ALA A 372 16.40 -1.64 -2.65
C ALA A 372 16.64 -1.84 -1.14
N PRO A 373 17.90 -1.79 -0.68
CA PRO A 373 18.22 -1.83 0.74
C PRO A 373 17.57 -0.72 1.56
N ARG A 374 17.52 -0.92 2.88
CA ARG A 374 16.69 -0.18 3.83
C ARG A 374 16.68 1.34 3.65
N ARG A 375 17.83 2.01 3.51
CA ARG A 375 17.91 3.48 3.39
C ARG A 375 17.41 3.96 2.03
N LEU A 376 17.81 3.28 0.96
CA LEU A 376 17.36 3.61 -0.40
C LEU A 376 15.84 3.41 -0.53
N ARG A 377 15.31 2.35 0.07
CA ARG A 377 13.86 2.12 0.13
C ARG A 377 13.12 3.18 0.94
N GLN A 378 13.68 3.63 2.07
CA GLN A 378 13.12 4.75 2.84
C GLN A 378 13.15 6.06 2.06
N PHE A 379 14.22 6.31 1.31
CA PHE A 379 14.31 7.46 0.40
C PHE A 379 13.25 7.38 -0.70
N GLY A 380 13.09 6.21 -1.34
CA GLY A 380 12.00 5.96 -2.29
C GLY A 380 10.62 6.22 -1.69
N CYS A 381 10.37 5.72 -0.47
CA CYS A 381 9.13 5.98 0.27
C CYS A 381 8.87 7.48 0.45
N LEU A 382 9.87 8.25 0.88
CA LEU A 382 9.76 9.70 1.05
C LEU A 382 9.40 10.38 -0.27
N VAL A 383 10.16 10.09 -1.35
CA VAL A 383 9.95 10.69 -2.67
C VAL A 383 8.55 10.37 -3.21
N LEU A 384 8.09 9.13 -3.07
CA LEU A 384 6.75 8.72 -3.49
C LEU A 384 5.66 9.43 -2.68
N ILE A 385 5.78 9.50 -1.35
CA ILE A 385 4.83 10.23 -0.50
C ILE A 385 4.81 11.72 -0.87
N THR A 386 5.97 12.34 -1.09
CA THR A 386 6.05 13.75 -1.51
C THR A 386 5.28 13.98 -2.81
N LEU A 387 5.43 13.10 -3.81
CA LEU A 387 4.65 13.19 -5.04
C LEU A 387 3.14 13.08 -4.75
N GLN A 388 2.71 12.10 -3.95
CA GLN A 388 1.29 11.93 -3.62
C GLN A 388 0.70 13.14 -2.87
N VAL A 389 1.48 13.77 -1.99
CA VAL A 389 1.07 15.01 -1.31
C VAL A 389 0.91 16.15 -2.30
N LEU A 390 1.85 16.33 -3.23
CA LEU A 390 1.75 17.39 -4.26
C LEU A 390 0.52 17.18 -5.16
N ILE A 391 0.27 15.94 -5.59
CA ILE A 391 -0.92 15.58 -6.38
C ILE A 391 -2.20 15.84 -5.57
N PHE A 392 -2.24 15.43 -4.29
CA PHE A 392 -3.39 15.65 -3.42
C PHE A 392 -3.68 17.13 -3.14
N LEU A 393 -2.64 17.96 -3.00
CA LEU A 393 -2.80 19.40 -2.82
C LEU A 393 -3.31 20.06 -4.09
N THR A 394 -2.83 19.64 -5.26
CA THR A 394 -3.14 20.27 -6.55
C THR A 394 -4.27 19.60 -7.33
N GLY A 395 -4.92 18.57 -6.77
CA GLY A 395 -5.99 17.82 -7.41
C GLY A 395 -6.76 16.90 -6.47
N ASN A 396 -8.00 16.58 -6.84
CA ASN A 396 -8.86 15.71 -6.04
C ASN A 396 -9.10 14.37 -6.73
N TYR A 397 -8.53 13.32 -6.15
CA TYR A 397 -8.63 11.95 -6.64
C TYR A 397 -9.30 11.04 -5.60
N CYS A 398 -10.28 11.59 -4.88
CA CYS A 398 -10.96 10.91 -3.79
C CYS A 398 -9.94 10.40 -2.74
N PHE A 399 -9.93 9.10 -2.45
CA PHE A 399 -8.99 8.47 -1.53
C PHE A 399 -7.74 7.87 -2.20
N PHE A 400 -7.53 8.07 -3.51
CA PHE A 400 -6.40 7.48 -4.26
C PHE A 400 -5.04 7.81 -3.66
N ASN A 401 -4.77 9.11 -3.45
CA ASN A 401 -3.49 9.57 -2.92
C ASN A 401 -3.29 9.07 -1.49
N LEU A 402 -4.35 9.07 -0.67
CA LEU A 402 -4.31 8.55 0.71
C LEU A 402 -3.97 7.06 0.74
N LEU A 403 -4.57 6.27 -0.16
CA LEU A 403 -4.32 4.84 -0.28
C LEU A 403 -2.90 4.55 -0.78
N THR A 404 -2.41 5.33 -1.74
CA THR A 404 -1.02 5.20 -2.22
C THR A 404 -0.03 5.56 -1.11
N MET A 405 -0.27 6.63 -0.34
CA MET A 405 0.54 6.97 0.83
C MET A 405 0.49 5.88 1.90
N ALA A 406 -0.68 5.28 2.15
CA ALA A 406 -0.80 4.15 3.08
C ALA A 406 0.04 2.95 2.62
N LEU A 407 0.03 2.60 1.33
CA LEU A 407 0.91 1.57 0.76
C LEU A 407 2.39 1.92 0.93
N CYS A 408 2.78 3.19 0.75
CA CYS A 408 4.15 3.64 1.01
C CYS A 408 4.60 3.40 2.46
N LEU A 409 3.70 3.42 3.45
CA LEU A 409 4.06 3.12 4.85
C LEU A 409 4.63 1.71 5.02
N LEU A 410 4.24 0.75 4.17
CA LEU A 410 4.75 -0.63 4.19
C LEU A 410 6.25 -0.72 3.83
N LEU A 411 6.85 0.35 3.29
CA LEU A 411 8.28 0.44 3.00
C LEU A 411 9.11 0.77 4.25
N LEU A 412 8.45 1.28 5.30
CA LEU A 412 9.05 1.66 6.58
C LEU A 412 9.00 0.46 7.54
N ASP A 413 10.10 0.24 8.25
CA ASP A 413 10.17 -0.79 9.29
C ASP A 413 9.83 -0.19 10.67
N ASP A 414 9.51 -1.06 11.63
CA ASP A 414 8.99 -0.65 12.94
C ASP A 414 9.91 0.35 13.66
N VAL A 415 11.23 0.23 13.48
CA VAL A 415 12.24 1.12 14.09
C VAL A 415 12.07 2.56 13.60
N VAL A 416 11.82 2.79 12.31
CA VAL A 416 11.61 4.15 11.79
C VAL A 416 10.27 4.68 12.27
N LEU A 417 9.23 3.84 12.22
CA LEU A 417 7.90 4.25 12.63
C LEU A 417 7.83 4.59 14.13
N GLN A 418 8.54 3.85 14.98
CA GLN A 418 8.68 4.16 16.42
C GLN A 418 9.37 5.50 16.67
N ARG A 419 10.35 5.89 15.84
CA ARG A 419 10.99 7.20 15.93
C ARG A 419 10.04 8.35 15.58
N LEU A 420 9.09 8.10 14.67
CA LEU A 420 8.07 9.08 14.28
C LEU A 420 6.95 9.20 15.33
N LEU A 421 6.73 8.18 16.16
CA LEU A 421 5.73 8.24 17.23
C LEU A 421 6.16 9.16 18.39
N PRO A 422 5.23 9.89 19.03
CA PRO A 422 5.52 10.68 20.22
C PRO A 422 6.09 9.84 21.38
N ALA A 423 6.99 10.42 22.19
CA ALA A 423 7.69 9.72 23.29
C ALA A 423 6.76 9.00 24.28
N ARG A 424 5.55 9.54 24.50
CA ARG A 424 4.51 8.95 25.37
C ARG A 424 4.05 7.56 24.90
N TRP A 425 4.13 7.28 23.61
CA TRP A 425 3.67 6.03 23.00
C TRP A 425 4.83 5.02 22.86
N ARG A 426 6.09 5.50 22.91
CA ARG A 426 7.30 4.66 22.94
C ARG A 426 7.49 3.99 24.31
N SER A 427 7.32 4.76 25.38
CA SER A 427 7.50 4.32 26.78
C SER A 427 6.43 3.33 27.26
N ALA A 428 5.30 3.20 26.57
CA ALA A 428 4.33 2.13 26.80
C ALA A 428 4.79 0.79 26.18
N GLY A 429 5.44 0.84 25.02
CA GLY A 429 5.99 -0.34 24.36
C GLY A 429 7.32 -0.83 24.96
N GLU A 430 8.09 0.07 25.57
CA GLU A 430 9.30 -0.28 26.32
C GLU A 430 8.96 -0.93 27.67
N ARG A 431 8.00 -0.38 28.43
CA ARG A 431 7.53 -0.99 29.70
C ARG A 431 6.97 -2.41 29.51
N ALA A 432 6.21 -2.64 28.43
CA ALA A 432 5.69 -3.98 28.12
C ALA A 432 6.80 -4.99 27.79
N LYS A 433 7.90 -4.55 27.16
CA LYS A 433 9.08 -5.41 26.89
C LYS A 433 9.92 -5.65 28.14
N GLU A 434 9.98 -4.68 29.04
CA GLU A 434 10.72 -4.76 30.31
C GLU A 434 10.00 -5.72 31.28
N GLU A 435 8.67 -5.66 31.39
CA GLU A 435 7.86 -6.63 32.13
C GLU A 435 8.01 -8.07 31.58
N GLU A 436 8.06 -8.24 30.26
CA GLU A 436 8.24 -9.56 29.61
C GLU A 436 9.68 -10.11 29.77
N SER A 437 10.69 -9.24 29.76
CA SER A 437 12.08 -9.58 30.09
C SER A 437 12.21 -10.03 31.55
N ILE A 438 11.56 -9.32 32.48
CA ILE A 438 11.58 -9.63 33.91
C ILE A 438 10.88 -10.97 34.17
N ALA A 439 9.74 -11.22 33.52
CA ALA A 439 9.04 -12.51 33.59
C ALA A 439 9.89 -13.67 33.05
N THR A 440 10.66 -13.46 31.97
CA THR A 440 11.52 -14.49 31.37
C THR A 440 12.77 -14.77 32.23
N THR A 441 13.30 -13.78 32.95
CA THR A 441 14.41 -13.97 33.90
C THR A 441 13.98 -14.59 35.23
N ALA A 442 12.71 -14.48 35.62
CA ALA A 442 12.18 -15.12 36.83
C ALA A 442 12.15 -16.66 36.70
N ASP A 443 11.99 -17.19 35.49
CA ASP A 443 12.04 -18.63 35.19
C ASP A 443 13.48 -19.22 35.14
N LEU A 444 14.52 -18.41 35.35
CA LEU A 444 15.93 -18.83 35.34
C LEU A 444 16.59 -18.77 36.73
N ALA A 445 15.83 -18.55 37.80
CA ALA A 445 16.37 -18.64 39.16
C ALA A 445 16.73 -20.11 39.48
N PRO A 446 17.96 -20.40 39.97
CA PRO A 446 18.34 -21.77 40.32
C PRO A 446 17.46 -22.26 41.48
N PRO A 447 17.03 -23.54 41.48
CA PRO A 447 16.32 -24.10 42.62
C PRO A 447 17.22 -24.04 43.85
N ALA A 448 16.66 -23.59 44.97
CA ALA A 448 17.33 -23.63 46.26
C ALA A 448 17.80 -25.07 46.55
N VAL A 449 19.07 -25.21 46.89
CA VAL A 449 19.73 -26.48 47.19
C VAL A 449 19.12 -27.07 48.46
N THR A 450 18.47 -28.22 48.32
CA THR A 450 18.22 -29.15 49.42
C THR A 450 18.74 -30.52 48.98
N GLU A 451 19.80 -30.97 49.64
CA GLU A 451 20.42 -32.29 49.40
C GLU A 451 19.61 -33.45 50.02
N PRO A 452 19.85 -34.72 49.57
CA PRO A 452 18.80 -35.70 49.35
C PRO A 452 18.80 -36.88 50.32
N LEU A 453 17.67 -37.58 50.44
CA LEU A 453 17.62 -38.98 50.90
C LEU A 453 16.68 -39.82 50.02
N ALA A 454 17.31 -40.76 49.32
CA ALA A 454 16.87 -42.01 48.70
C ALA A 454 15.36 -42.31 48.51
N GLN A 455 14.97 -42.61 47.26
CA GLN A 455 14.30 -43.88 46.92
C GLN A 455 14.26 -44.15 45.41
N GLU A 456 14.41 -45.43 45.08
CA GLU A 456 14.50 -46.04 43.76
C GLU A 456 13.16 -46.08 42.99
N GLY A 457 13.25 -46.16 41.66
CA GLY A 457 12.30 -46.91 40.83
C GLY A 457 11.44 -46.09 39.87
N GLY A 458 11.55 -46.40 38.57
CA GLY A 458 10.52 -46.08 37.57
C GLY A 458 11.03 -45.32 36.35
N ALA A 459 11.26 -46.05 35.26
CA ALA A 459 11.53 -45.50 33.94
C ALA A 459 10.27 -44.87 33.33
N GLU A 460 10.36 -43.63 32.85
CA GLU A 460 9.45 -43.09 31.83
C GLU A 460 10.13 -41.94 31.06
N PRO A 461 10.18 -41.95 29.70
CA PRO A 461 10.81 -40.89 28.93
C PRO A 461 9.82 -39.73 28.69
N ALA A 462 9.87 -38.70 29.53
CA ALA A 462 9.10 -37.48 29.34
C ALA A 462 9.77 -36.55 28.31
N ASN A 463 9.66 -36.90 27.02
CA ASN A 463 9.78 -35.93 25.92
C ASN A 463 8.41 -35.27 25.73
N SER A 464 8.09 -34.25 26.51
CA SER A 464 6.99 -33.33 26.20
C SER A 464 7.53 -32.20 25.31
N PRO A 465 7.15 -32.11 24.02
CA PRO A 465 7.49 -30.95 23.23
C PRO A 465 6.74 -29.76 23.83
N SER A 466 7.48 -28.74 24.25
CA SER A 466 6.93 -27.45 24.62
C SER A 466 5.99 -26.98 23.51
N SER A 467 4.69 -27.02 23.80
CA SER A 467 3.64 -26.62 22.88
C SER A 467 3.68 -25.11 22.73
N GLN A 468 4.55 -24.61 21.85
CA GLN A 468 4.46 -23.24 21.41
C GLN A 468 3.06 -23.03 20.81
N PRO A 469 2.28 -22.04 21.27
CA PRO A 469 0.94 -21.81 20.76
C PRO A 469 1.03 -21.63 19.25
N ARG A 470 0.25 -22.44 18.50
CA ARG A 470 0.24 -22.41 17.03
C ARG A 470 -0.02 -20.98 16.57
N GLN A 471 1.02 -20.32 16.07
CA GLN A 471 0.91 -18.96 15.58
C GLN A 471 0.04 -18.98 14.32
N HIS A 472 -1.22 -18.52 14.45
CA HIS A 472 -2.21 -18.45 13.37
C HIS A 472 -1.81 -17.40 12.33
N THR A 473 -0.80 -17.73 11.53
CA THR A 473 -0.40 -17.02 10.32
C THR A 473 -0.92 -17.77 9.10
N TRP A 474 -1.08 -17.05 7.99
CA TRP A 474 -1.44 -17.68 6.72
C TRP A 474 -0.33 -18.66 6.30
N PRO A 475 -0.67 -19.93 5.98
CA PRO A 475 0.34 -20.92 5.66
C PRO A 475 1.05 -20.56 4.35
N GLY A 476 2.34 -20.92 4.26
CA GLY A 476 3.15 -20.77 3.04
C GLY A 476 2.51 -21.45 1.83
N LEU A 477 1.81 -22.57 2.07
CA LEU A 477 1.04 -23.31 1.06
C LEU A 477 -0.03 -22.46 0.35
N VAL A 478 -0.56 -21.42 1.01
CA VAL A 478 -1.55 -20.50 0.41
C VAL A 478 -0.86 -19.30 -0.20
N THR A 479 0.08 -18.68 0.53
CA THR A 479 0.68 -17.40 0.11
C THR A 479 1.66 -17.52 -1.05
N VAL A 480 2.36 -18.66 -1.21
CA VAL A 480 3.32 -18.87 -2.31
C VAL A 480 2.61 -19.08 -3.66
N PRO A 481 1.63 -20.00 -3.81
CA PRO A 481 0.89 -20.13 -5.06
C PRO A 481 0.15 -18.84 -5.44
N LEU A 482 -0.39 -18.13 -4.44
CA LEU A 482 -0.99 -16.82 -4.62
C LEU A 482 0.01 -15.85 -5.28
N ALA A 483 1.22 -15.75 -4.73
CA ALA A 483 2.25 -14.89 -5.28
C ALA A 483 2.62 -15.26 -6.73
N CYS A 484 2.73 -16.56 -7.04
CA CYS A 484 3.00 -17.02 -8.40
C CYS A 484 1.91 -16.58 -9.38
N VAL A 485 0.62 -16.77 -9.03
CA VAL A 485 -0.50 -16.35 -9.88
C VAL A 485 -0.48 -14.85 -10.12
N ILE A 486 -0.31 -14.05 -9.05
CA ILE A 486 -0.26 -12.59 -9.14
C ILE A 486 0.86 -12.14 -10.06
N LEU A 487 2.05 -12.71 -9.91
CA LEU A 487 3.22 -12.32 -10.71
C LEU A 487 3.08 -12.69 -12.18
N LEU A 488 2.55 -13.89 -12.48
CA LEU A 488 2.33 -14.30 -13.86
C LEU A 488 1.25 -13.45 -14.55
N VAL A 489 0.15 -13.15 -13.87
CA VAL A 489 -0.91 -12.28 -14.39
C VAL A 489 -0.41 -10.84 -14.55
N SER A 490 0.35 -10.33 -13.57
CA SER A 490 0.98 -9.01 -13.65
C SER A 490 1.94 -8.90 -14.84
N LEU A 491 2.78 -9.92 -15.04
CA LEU A 491 3.71 -9.96 -16.16
C LEU A 491 2.96 -9.94 -17.50
N MET A 492 1.88 -10.71 -17.61
CA MET A 492 1.01 -10.69 -18.78
C MET A 492 0.44 -9.29 -19.08
N GLN A 493 -0.05 -8.60 -18.05
CA GLN A 493 -0.58 -7.24 -18.16
C GLN A 493 0.49 -6.23 -18.57
N ILE A 494 1.68 -6.29 -17.96
CA ILE A 494 2.82 -5.42 -18.29
C ILE A 494 3.26 -5.65 -19.74
N CYS A 495 3.41 -6.91 -20.17
CA CYS A 495 3.76 -7.22 -21.57
C CYS A 495 2.71 -6.67 -22.56
N ALA A 496 1.42 -6.78 -22.21
CA ALA A 496 0.34 -6.23 -23.02
C ALA A 496 0.43 -4.69 -23.11
N MET A 497 0.79 -4.00 -22.03
CA MET A 497 1.01 -2.54 -22.01
C MET A 497 2.11 -2.12 -22.98
N PHE A 498 3.23 -2.86 -23.03
CA PHE A 498 4.33 -2.63 -23.98
C PHE A 498 4.03 -3.14 -25.41
N ARG A 499 2.80 -3.61 -25.67
CA ARG A 499 2.35 -4.16 -26.96
C ARG A 499 3.18 -5.36 -27.43
N LEU A 500 3.79 -6.09 -26.49
CA LEU A 500 4.52 -7.33 -26.77
C LEU A 500 3.52 -8.46 -26.96
N ARG A 501 3.45 -9.01 -28.18
CA ARG A 501 2.56 -10.13 -28.53
C ARG A 501 3.23 -11.46 -28.19
N LEU A 502 3.20 -11.82 -26.90
CA LEU A 502 3.65 -13.12 -26.44
C LEU A 502 2.49 -14.13 -26.44
N PRO A 503 2.69 -15.37 -26.93
CA PRO A 503 1.68 -16.42 -26.84
C PRO A 503 1.60 -16.95 -25.40
N TRP A 504 0.69 -16.39 -24.60
CA TRP A 504 0.49 -16.83 -23.22
C TRP A 504 -0.18 -18.21 -23.14
N PRO A 505 0.21 -19.08 -22.19
CA PRO A 505 -0.44 -20.37 -21.99
C PRO A 505 -1.95 -20.20 -21.74
N ARG A 506 -2.78 -21.05 -22.36
CA ARG A 506 -4.25 -21.01 -22.22
C ARG A 506 -4.69 -21.01 -20.76
N ALA A 507 -4.04 -21.83 -19.93
CA ALA A 507 -4.32 -21.90 -18.49
C ALA A 507 -4.18 -20.54 -17.80
N LEU A 508 -3.13 -19.76 -18.12
CA LEU A 508 -2.92 -18.44 -17.52
C LEU A 508 -3.97 -17.43 -17.99
N VAL A 509 -4.34 -17.46 -19.27
CA VAL A 509 -5.41 -16.60 -19.82
C VAL A 509 -6.75 -16.94 -19.17
N THR A 510 -7.05 -18.23 -18.98
CA THR A 510 -8.23 -18.69 -18.26
C THR A 510 -8.21 -18.21 -16.81
N VAL A 511 -7.09 -18.35 -16.10
CA VAL A 511 -6.94 -17.85 -14.72
C VAL A 511 -7.23 -16.35 -14.65
N TYR A 512 -6.64 -15.55 -15.54
CA TYR A 512 -6.92 -14.12 -15.62
C TYR A 512 -8.41 -13.83 -15.89
N ALA A 513 -9.01 -14.47 -16.91
CA ALA A 513 -10.43 -14.31 -17.22
C ALA A 513 -11.34 -14.75 -16.06
N THR A 514 -10.90 -15.74 -15.28
CA THR A 514 -11.65 -16.21 -14.12
C THR A 514 -11.66 -15.20 -12.97
N LEU A 515 -10.53 -14.53 -12.75
CA LEU A 515 -10.32 -13.61 -11.63
C LEU A 515 -10.66 -12.15 -11.98
N ALA A 516 -10.68 -11.77 -13.26
CA ALA A 516 -10.89 -10.40 -13.70
C ALA A 516 -12.17 -9.74 -13.13
N PRO A 517 -13.33 -10.40 -13.05
CA PRO A 517 -14.53 -9.80 -12.45
C PRO A 517 -14.40 -9.44 -10.98
N LEU A 518 -13.54 -10.15 -10.23
CA LEU A 518 -13.32 -9.91 -8.80
C LEU A 518 -12.50 -8.64 -8.55
N ARG A 519 -11.85 -8.09 -9.59
CA ARG A 519 -10.98 -6.90 -9.51
C ARG A 519 -9.89 -7.01 -8.43
N SER A 520 -9.47 -8.23 -8.12
CA SER A 520 -8.36 -8.50 -7.19
C SER A 520 -6.99 -8.32 -7.85
N LEU A 521 -6.93 -8.28 -9.19
CA LEU A 521 -5.70 -8.09 -9.98
C LEU A 521 -5.96 -7.16 -11.15
N ASN A 522 -5.53 -5.91 -11.00
CA ASN A 522 -5.80 -4.85 -11.98
C ASN A 522 -4.51 -4.40 -12.66
N SER A 523 -4.69 -3.75 -13.81
CA SER A 523 -3.64 -2.94 -14.45
C SER A 523 -3.93 -1.46 -14.23
N TYR A 524 -2.88 -0.67 -14.05
CA TYR A 524 -2.94 0.71 -13.63
C TYR A 524 -2.51 1.64 -14.75
N GLY A 525 -3.48 2.13 -15.52
CA GLY A 525 -3.28 3.19 -16.49
C GLY A 525 -4.59 3.90 -16.84
N PHE A 526 -4.58 5.23 -16.92
CA PHE A 526 -5.79 6.04 -17.16
C PHE A 526 -6.35 5.88 -18.58
N PHE A 527 -5.57 5.29 -19.51
CA PHE A 527 -5.98 5.10 -20.89
C PHE A 527 -5.71 3.66 -21.34
N PRO A 528 -6.72 2.91 -21.83
CA PRO A 528 -6.43 1.70 -22.57
C PRO A 528 -5.62 2.05 -23.83
N PRO A 529 -4.65 1.20 -24.25
CA PRO A 529 -3.95 1.43 -25.49
C PRO A 529 -4.96 1.49 -26.64
N PRO A 530 -4.82 2.42 -27.59
CA PRO A 530 -5.78 2.57 -28.68
C PRO A 530 -5.89 1.26 -29.46
N ALA A 531 -7.09 0.67 -29.49
CA ALA A 531 -7.40 -0.45 -30.36
C ALA A 531 -7.28 0.03 -31.81
N ARG A 532 -6.26 -0.44 -32.54
CA ARG A 532 -6.22 -0.27 -34.00
C ARG A 532 -7.42 -1.02 -34.57
N LYS A 533 -8.35 -0.30 -35.20
CA LYS A 533 -9.37 -0.89 -36.08
C LYS A 533 -8.64 -1.71 -37.14
N SER A 534 -8.62 -3.04 -37.02
CA SER A 534 -8.13 -3.89 -38.11
C SER A 534 -9.25 -4.00 -39.14
N SER A 535 -9.11 -3.29 -40.26
CA SER A 535 -9.83 -3.66 -41.48
C SER A 535 -9.24 -4.97 -42.00
N SER A 536 -10.00 -6.05 -41.97
CA SER A 536 -9.74 -7.22 -42.83
C SER A 536 -10.93 -8.16 -42.80
N LYS A 537 -11.65 -8.20 -43.92
CA LYS A 537 -12.57 -9.27 -44.30
C LYS A 537 -11.76 -10.57 -44.43
N ALA A 538 -12.01 -11.58 -43.60
CA ALA A 538 -11.75 -12.98 -43.92
C ALA A 538 -12.50 -13.92 -42.96
N ALA A 539 -13.04 -14.97 -43.56
CA ALA A 539 -14.06 -15.91 -43.10
C ALA A 539 -13.81 -16.68 -41.78
N THR A 540 -14.91 -16.83 -41.04
CA THR A 540 -15.45 -18.09 -40.48
C THR A 540 -14.51 -18.98 -39.67
N THR A 541 -14.39 -18.68 -38.38
CA THR A 541 -14.26 -19.71 -37.33
C THR A 541 -15.07 -19.25 -36.12
N ARG A 542 -16.05 -20.06 -35.73
CA ARG A 542 -16.84 -19.90 -34.50
C ARG A 542 -15.90 -20.04 -33.29
N SER A 543 -15.34 -18.92 -32.83
CA SER A 543 -14.69 -18.82 -31.53
C SER A 543 -15.58 -18.00 -30.60
N LEU A 544 -15.94 -18.59 -29.46
CA LEU A 544 -16.55 -17.89 -28.32
C LEU A 544 -15.77 -16.59 -28.04
N GLY A 545 -16.37 -15.47 -28.45
CA GLY A 545 -15.81 -14.14 -28.28
C GLY A 545 -15.96 -13.71 -26.83
N TYR A 546 -14.92 -13.92 -26.04
CA TYR A 546 -14.68 -13.08 -24.87
C TYR A 546 -13.84 -11.88 -25.34
N PRO A 547 -14.33 -10.64 -25.22
CA PRO A 547 -13.52 -9.49 -25.54
C PRO A 547 -12.31 -9.47 -24.59
N MET A 548 -11.10 -9.57 -25.16
CA MET A 548 -9.93 -9.04 -24.49
C MET A 548 -10.19 -7.55 -24.24
N SER A 549 -10.00 -7.11 -23.00
CA SER A 549 -10.49 -5.87 -22.42
C SER A 549 -11.93 -5.96 -21.92
N SER A 550 -12.08 -5.97 -20.60
CA SER A 550 -13.26 -5.48 -19.90
C SER A 550 -13.45 -3.99 -20.23
N SER A 551 -13.92 -3.74 -21.45
CA SER A 551 -14.37 -2.43 -21.93
C SER A 551 -15.85 -2.30 -21.63
N ILE A 552 -16.16 -1.68 -20.50
CA ILE A 552 -17.36 -0.86 -20.35
C ILE A 552 -16.86 0.45 -19.73
N ASN A 553 -16.54 1.40 -20.60
CA ASN A 553 -16.61 2.83 -20.34
C ASN A 553 -16.67 3.48 -21.72
N LEU A 554 -17.90 3.73 -22.16
CA LEU A 554 -18.19 4.45 -23.39
C LEU A 554 -17.80 5.91 -23.17
N ALA A 555 -17.15 6.49 -24.18
CA ALA A 555 -16.62 7.83 -24.23
C ALA A 555 -17.60 8.94 -23.83
N THR A 556 -17.16 9.89 -23.00
CA THR A 556 -17.32 11.37 -23.05
C THR A 556 -16.80 11.93 -21.72
N CYS A 557 -16.12 13.08 -21.54
CA CYS A 557 -15.98 14.38 -22.22
C CYS A 557 -14.76 15.08 -21.53
N VAL A 558 -13.95 16.02 -22.03
CA VAL A 558 -13.88 16.85 -23.24
C VAL A 558 -12.45 17.42 -23.31
N GLY A 559 -11.90 17.48 -24.53
CA GLY A 559 -11.02 18.55 -24.96
C GLY A 559 -11.55 19.11 -26.28
N GLY A 560 -12.02 20.36 -26.27
CA GLY A 560 -12.03 21.28 -27.41
C GLY A 560 -13.04 21.06 -28.55
N LEU A 561 -14.01 21.97 -28.63
CA LEU A 561 -14.78 22.26 -29.83
C LEU A 561 -13.89 22.47 -31.07
N THR A 562 -14.24 21.82 -32.18
CA THR A 562 -14.25 22.45 -33.52
C THR A 562 -15.41 21.88 -34.35
N SER A 563 -16.48 22.68 -34.44
CA SER A 563 -17.36 22.90 -35.62
C SER A 563 -17.78 21.71 -36.51
N SER A 564 -19.06 21.34 -36.43
CA SER A 564 -20.01 21.39 -37.56
C SER A 564 -21.43 21.03 -37.11
N LEU A 565 -22.20 22.04 -36.72
CA LEU A 565 -23.65 21.96 -36.56
C LEU A 565 -24.31 21.92 -37.94
N ARG A 566 -24.74 20.73 -38.38
CA ARG A 566 -25.89 20.61 -39.29
C ARG A 566 -27.14 20.53 -38.43
N ILE A 567 -27.85 21.65 -38.35
CA ILE A 567 -29.18 21.74 -37.76
C ILE A 567 -30.13 20.95 -38.65
N ASN A 568 -30.67 19.84 -38.15
CA ASN A 568 -31.82 19.17 -38.76
C ASN A 568 -33.05 19.47 -37.89
N ARG A 569 -33.96 20.29 -38.42
CA ARG A 569 -35.23 20.68 -37.81
C ARG A 569 -36.19 19.49 -37.85
N ALA A 570 -36.50 18.90 -36.70
CA ALA A 570 -37.73 18.13 -36.51
C ALA A 570 -37.99 17.94 -35.01
N TRP A 571 -38.72 18.86 -34.38
CA TRP A 571 -39.65 18.63 -33.25
C TRP A 571 -40.08 19.96 -32.59
N ILE A 572 -40.93 20.74 -33.28
CA ILE A 572 -41.93 21.60 -32.62
C ILE A 572 -43.18 21.54 -33.50
N GLY A 573 -44.04 20.57 -33.21
CA GLY A 573 -45.37 20.44 -33.82
C GLY A 573 -46.42 20.56 -32.74
N LYS A 574 -47.01 21.76 -32.61
CA LYS A 574 -48.35 22.10 -32.10
C LYS A 574 -48.32 23.46 -31.42
N CYS A 575 -48.70 24.50 -32.17
CA CYS A 575 -49.69 25.47 -31.71
C CYS A 575 -50.04 26.47 -32.81
N GLY A 576 -51.33 26.57 -33.12
CA GLY A 576 -52.02 27.84 -33.30
C GLY A 576 -51.68 28.65 -34.55
N SER A 577 -52.52 28.52 -35.57
CA SER A 577 -52.62 29.49 -36.67
C SER A 577 -52.93 30.89 -36.15
N ARG A 578 -52.23 31.92 -36.64
CA ARG A 578 -52.81 33.22 -37.04
C ARG A 578 -51.76 34.08 -37.75
N ARG A 579 -52.16 34.62 -38.89
CA ARG A 579 -51.43 35.57 -39.75
C ARG A 579 -51.37 36.97 -39.12
N SER A 580 -50.23 37.64 -39.28
CA SER A 580 -50.09 39.08 -39.59
C SER A 580 -48.58 39.38 -39.72
N VAL A 581 -48.04 39.56 -40.93
CA VAL A 581 -47.93 40.85 -41.65
C VAL A 581 -47.33 41.96 -40.77
N LEU A 582 -46.03 42.22 -40.91
CA LEU A 582 -45.48 43.53 -41.33
C LEU A 582 -43.93 43.50 -41.34
N THR A 583 -43.40 43.51 -42.56
CA THR A 583 -42.05 43.94 -42.92
C THR A 583 -41.93 45.45 -42.81
N ASN A 584 -40.82 45.98 -42.29
CA ASN A 584 -40.25 47.20 -42.86
C ASN A 584 -38.77 47.42 -42.49
N ARG A 585 -37.97 47.57 -43.56
CA ARG A 585 -36.84 48.49 -43.78
C ARG A 585 -35.50 48.28 -43.04
N ILE A 586 -34.58 47.71 -43.81
CA ILE A 586 -33.14 48.04 -43.97
C ILE A 586 -32.99 49.50 -44.55
N PRO A 587 -31.80 50.14 -44.79
CA PRO A 587 -30.39 49.70 -44.76
C PRO A 587 -29.30 50.73 -44.34
N GLY A 588 -28.02 50.31 -44.41
CA GLY A 588 -26.82 51.17 -44.45
C GLY A 588 -25.66 50.58 -43.63
N LEU A 589 -24.80 49.66 -44.09
CA LEU A 589 -23.90 49.58 -45.26
C LEU A 589 -22.61 50.39 -45.10
N SER A 590 -21.48 49.72 -45.43
CA SER A 590 -20.12 50.23 -45.71
C SER A 590 -19.16 50.34 -44.49
N THR A 591 -17.87 50.02 -44.51
CA THR A 591 -16.97 49.06 -45.22
C THR A 591 -15.56 49.25 -44.64
N PHE A 592 -14.69 48.21 -44.70
CA PHE A 592 -13.21 48.24 -44.56
C PHE A 592 -12.60 48.61 -43.19
N ALA A 593 -11.37 48.23 -42.79
CA ALA A 593 -10.40 47.17 -43.05
C ALA A 593 -9.16 47.50 -42.17
N SER A 594 -8.26 46.54 -42.00
CA SER A 594 -6.86 46.65 -41.52
C SER A 594 -6.53 47.05 -40.07
N ASP A 595 -6.13 46.03 -39.31
CA ASP A 595 -4.76 45.77 -38.83
C ASP A 595 -4.10 46.56 -37.67
N SER A 596 -3.55 45.74 -36.76
CA SER A 596 -2.41 45.92 -35.86
C SER A 596 -2.47 46.78 -34.56
N SER A 597 -2.12 46.08 -33.47
CA SER A 597 -1.25 46.50 -32.36
C SER A 597 -1.83 47.13 -31.06
N ARG A 598 -1.54 46.42 -29.96
CA ARG A 598 -1.32 46.80 -28.55
C ARG A 598 -2.11 47.99 -27.95
N ALA A 599 -3.01 47.67 -27.01
CA ALA A 599 -3.15 48.39 -25.75
C ALA A 599 -3.94 47.58 -24.69
N HIS A 600 -3.35 47.40 -23.51
CA HIS A 600 -4.07 47.20 -22.24
C HIS A 600 -4.04 48.54 -21.48
N PRO A 601 -4.78 48.73 -20.36
CA PRO A 601 -6.18 48.40 -20.09
C PRO A 601 -6.88 49.64 -19.47
N ARG A 602 -8.20 49.82 -19.65
CA ARG A 602 -9.05 50.53 -18.66
C ARG A 602 -10.53 50.49 -19.02
N ARG A 603 -11.30 50.07 -18.00
CA ARG A 603 -12.69 50.46 -17.67
C ARG A 603 -13.78 50.12 -18.68
N TRP A 604 -14.49 49.03 -18.38
CA TRP A 604 -15.94 49.10 -18.32
C TRP A 604 -16.38 48.80 -16.89
N CYS A 605 -16.88 49.83 -16.24
CA CYS A 605 -17.56 49.77 -14.96
C CYS A 605 -19.03 50.09 -15.23
N CYS A 606 -19.90 49.32 -14.57
CA CYS A 606 -21.27 49.62 -14.14
C CYS A 606 -22.45 48.94 -14.85
N LEU A 607 -23.27 48.37 -13.94
CA LEU A 607 -24.68 47.95 -13.98
C LEU A 607 -24.92 46.50 -14.48
N ASN A 608 -25.35 45.53 -13.67
CA ASN A 608 -26.24 45.61 -12.51
C ASN A 608 -25.88 44.64 -11.37
N LYS A 609 -25.91 45.18 -10.15
CA LYS A 609 -26.06 44.47 -8.87
C LYS A 609 -27.54 44.13 -8.65
N ILE A 610 -27.83 42.98 -8.03
CA ILE A 610 -28.85 42.74 -6.97
C ILE A 610 -28.61 41.29 -6.45
N PRO A 611 -28.88 41.00 -5.15
CA PRO A 611 -27.85 40.52 -4.23
C PRO A 611 -27.91 39.03 -3.86
N PHE A 612 -26.76 38.51 -3.41
CA PHE A 612 -26.64 37.29 -2.62
C PHE A 612 -27.08 37.53 -1.16
N PRO A 613 -27.80 36.59 -0.52
CA PRO A 613 -28.07 36.66 0.92
C PRO A 613 -26.79 36.39 1.72
N ARG A 614 -26.38 37.38 2.52
CA ARG A 614 -25.42 37.21 3.61
C ARG A 614 -26.12 36.51 4.77
N LEU A 615 -25.82 35.23 5.01
CA LEU A 615 -26.05 34.64 6.33
C LEU A 615 -25.01 35.23 7.30
N ARG A 616 -25.49 36.01 8.27
CA ARG A 616 -24.71 36.44 9.43
C ARG A 616 -24.51 35.23 10.35
N LEU A 617 -23.27 34.78 10.49
CA LEU A 617 -22.82 34.06 11.68
C LEU A 617 -22.67 35.07 12.81
N ALA A 618 -23.53 34.96 13.82
CA ALA A 618 -23.37 35.68 15.07
C ALA A 618 -22.26 35.00 15.89
N THR A 619 -21.10 35.63 15.96
CA THR A 619 -20.12 35.38 17.02
C THR A 619 -20.37 36.39 18.14
N SER A 620 -20.87 35.91 19.28
CA SER A 620 -20.60 36.54 20.58
C SER A 620 -19.59 35.64 21.28
N ALA A 621 -18.46 36.23 21.69
CA ALA A 621 -17.39 35.54 22.38
C ALA A 621 -16.97 36.35 23.62
N ARG A 622 -16.57 35.57 24.65
CA ARG A 622 -15.84 35.92 25.89
C ARG A 622 -16.75 36.33 27.05
N GLY A 623 -16.62 35.80 28.27
CA GLY A 623 -15.67 34.91 28.94
C GLY A 623 -15.98 35.05 30.44
N LEU A 624 -15.96 34.02 31.28
CA LEU A 624 -14.82 33.58 32.11
C LEU A 624 -15.22 32.23 32.76
N THR A 625 -14.47 31.13 32.61
CA THR A 625 -13.34 30.66 33.44
C THR A 625 -13.77 30.06 34.79
N THR A 626 -13.51 28.74 34.96
CA THR A 626 -13.06 27.98 36.15
C THR A 626 -13.77 28.27 37.50
N ILE A 627 -14.27 27.28 38.26
CA ILE A 627 -13.50 26.55 39.28
C ILE A 627 -14.29 25.31 39.77
N ILE A 628 -13.63 24.15 39.67
CA ILE A 628 -13.47 23.06 40.67
C ILE A 628 -14.52 23.00 41.80
N SER A 629 -15.21 21.86 41.92
CA SER A 629 -15.72 21.36 43.20
C SER A 629 -15.04 20.03 43.51
N PRO A 630 -14.27 19.91 44.62
CA PRO A 630 -13.99 18.64 45.24
C PRO A 630 -14.99 18.35 46.35
N ILE A 631 -15.23 17.06 46.51
CA ILE A 631 -15.95 16.42 47.60
C ILE A 631 -15.50 16.97 48.96
N GLY A 632 -16.47 17.22 49.84
CA GLY A 632 -16.28 17.94 51.09
C GLY A 632 -15.58 17.20 52.23
N ARG A 633 -15.20 17.99 53.23
CA ARG A 633 -15.31 17.75 54.68
C ARG A 633 -15.38 19.12 55.41
N PRO A 634 -15.95 19.21 56.62
CA PRO A 634 -16.61 20.43 57.13
C PRO A 634 -15.72 21.33 58.01
N GLY A 635 -16.08 22.61 58.16
CA GLY A 635 -15.64 23.43 59.30
C GLY A 635 -15.65 24.97 59.16
N ALA A 636 -16.69 25.61 59.70
CA ALA A 636 -16.68 26.82 60.55
C ALA A 636 -16.33 28.26 60.04
N LYS A 637 -17.31 29.16 60.29
CA LYS A 637 -17.27 30.56 60.82
C LYS A 637 -17.21 31.79 59.89
N ARG A 638 -18.31 32.59 60.00
CA ARG A 638 -18.46 34.07 60.21
C ARG A 638 -17.85 35.04 59.16
N ALA A 639 -18.37 36.25 58.88
CA ALA A 639 -19.59 37.00 59.16
C ALA A 639 -19.48 38.36 58.41
N HIS A 640 -20.64 39.02 58.17
CA HIS A 640 -20.84 40.45 57.82
C HIS A 640 -20.32 40.95 56.45
N GLY A 641 -21.03 41.80 55.71
CA GLY A 641 -22.32 42.47 55.92
C GLY A 641 -22.46 43.66 54.95
N GLY A 642 -23.70 43.95 54.55
CA GLY A 642 -24.17 45.31 54.29
C GLY A 642 -24.12 45.86 52.85
N GLY A 643 -25.26 46.40 52.39
CA GLY A 643 -25.28 47.59 51.54
C GLY A 643 -26.05 47.49 50.21
N ALA A 644 -27.34 47.79 50.26
CA ALA A 644 -28.28 47.92 49.14
C ALA A 644 -28.21 49.34 48.49
N PRO A 645 -29.21 49.86 47.72
CA PRO A 645 -29.96 49.35 46.55
C PRO A 645 -30.18 50.43 45.44
N LYS A 646 -31.05 50.09 44.46
CA LYS A 646 -32.02 50.92 43.66
C LYS A 646 -31.72 51.06 42.16
N ARG A 647 -32.62 50.47 41.32
CA ARG A 647 -33.73 51.07 40.51
C ARG A 647 -33.20 51.65 39.19
N GLU A 648 -33.86 51.61 38.04
CA GLU A 648 -35.22 51.29 37.59
C GLU A 648 -35.13 51.08 36.05
N ASN A 649 -36.10 50.34 35.50
CA ASN A 649 -36.74 50.41 34.17
C ASN A 649 -36.21 51.45 33.15
N THR A 650 -36.18 51.21 31.82
CA THR A 650 -37.29 50.81 30.93
C THR A 650 -36.77 50.46 29.53
N CYS A 651 -37.54 49.64 28.79
CA CYS A 651 -37.32 49.21 27.41
C CYS A 651 -37.15 50.32 26.36
N ARG A 652 -36.26 50.07 25.38
CA ARG A 652 -36.64 49.88 23.97
C ARG A 652 -35.66 48.95 23.26
#